data_AF-A0A1X7LRT9-F1
#
_entry.id   AF-A0A1X7LRT9-F1
#
_cell.length_a   1.000
_cell.length_b   1.000
_cell.length_c   1.000
_cell.angle_alpha   90.00
_cell.angle_beta   90.00
_cell.angle_gamma   90.00
#
_symmetry.space_group_name_H-M   'P 1'
#
loop_
_entity.id
_entity.type
_entity.pdbx_description
1 polymer ?
#
loop_
_entity_poly.entity_id
_entity_poly.type
_entity_poly.pdbx_seq_one_letter_code
_entity_poly.pdbx_strand_id
1 'polypeptide(L)'
;MLRKKNAEKRLRRGVCLLALAVFMVQPPTLVYAQDSPTAGEERLAAASESSRTIVQHDLDVIYEDLSGYPSVSATYNGGVAAIGDQAFVLATNPDTTPILAAAHYGAGRVILAGDDSYFKFASDITDDRSTVARNILLWLTEDAEPLTYREALAGQGTLPILTATTKSFPIASNYPIEVIQRDSFLSLPLDPVEHPVAYVDATMKDNEIDALAAYVEQGGSVVVAMKGWVMEQYPHVFLGSAYQGRTAKLSEDYPLQRLLNRMGLGIMNNIATTKTATLPKLSVSAAQAYHAAMLVDQAKQVEAGQFDPNELEIGPAGADAKKKLQVLAAVTGGTFGSLTDESAMYAQIKQDAEELGQHLSFPLDRSLSPYSSALLAYNLSLVGNQLDAPKSPYADNFPGAVPSDAPRVEQKRIPVDFDYSTFDYLRQGTVPKHWISTGLYAPAGEWITVHVPEGTTGLDVQIGAHTDNLTSQNVWKRLPIVTQRKTLSPGDHQIRSPYGGLLYLIPTKPQPGIVKEITIEGGVQAPYYVLGETTDEAWTSIREYQAPWAELQSRRVILTLPSEYVRTLDDPQALLEKWDQIVDYTDEAAGLSPDSSLPHRSVDLPFRYVADRQISAGFMHAGYPIMFQIDPSAAHAVDIERVTRNGWGFWHETGHEYQQGAWNWDVTGEVTVNIYSLYVQQKFGNPSNLLTRNAQGKDFYDRAFEHMATSDPNTTVYGKSGQDLFVNLVMFRQLSLAYGWDYYADLHRAYRELPASQLPANNQAEIDTFVVMASKTAGEDLTEFFDKWFLKYTPSTVKAQIEALNLPKPSQDIWTLRETEGIEAPTLELSSGTEQDWHSSEVTVTVTNPTPIDEGSGLRNQYKLGADGAWTAYTTPIVIADEGETTVYARVRQLSGVTSDEVSTTVKLDLTAPSIEASVAEAVYGDTPIEVPIQVLDVLSGVKTITVLLDGQPLEAPYVIDPAVLAQGTHELVVTAIDQAGNTADKSVSFQVIKAAAVQDLYEIVERASDAGLISNHGIAQALRSHIAKLERQDLTNPKSYEPLVKFIQAQTGKHMDENTAQELLSVIERLQQQ
;
A
#
# COMPACT_ATOMS: atom_id res chain seq x y z
N MET A 1 -37.90 19.01 -3.35
CA MET A 1 -39.03 18.78 -4.29
C MET A 1 -39.57 17.37 -4.07
N LEU A 2 -40.89 17.23 -3.86
CA LEU A 2 -41.77 16.02 -3.89
C LEU A 2 -41.24 14.73 -3.21
N ARG A 3 -41.77 14.15 -2.11
CA ARG A 3 -43.12 13.90 -1.55
C ARG A 3 -44.14 13.15 -2.46
N LYS A 4 -44.50 11.94 -1.97
CA LYS A 4 -45.79 11.20 -2.03
C LYS A 4 -46.10 10.21 -3.17
N LYS A 5 -46.35 8.94 -2.79
CA LYS A 5 -47.58 8.11 -2.99
C LYS A 5 -47.41 6.77 -2.23
N ASN A 6 -47.94 6.61 -1.00
CA ASN A 6 -49.19 5.93 -0.58
C ASN A 6 -49.49 4.61 -1.33
N ALA A 7 -49.55 3.42 -0.73
CA ALA A 7 -50.37 2.90 0.39
C ALA A 7 -51.89 2.85 0.12
N GLU A 8 -52.42 1.62 -0.06
CA GLU A 8 -53.70 1.05 0.45
C GLU A 8 -54.38 0.05 -0.51
N LYS A 9 -54.53 -1.21 -0.09
CA LYS A 9 -55.86 -1.85 0.12
C LYS A 9 -55.76 -3.25 0.74
N ARG A 10 -56.34 -3.40 1.93
CA ARG A 10 -56.72 -4.66 2.58
C ARG A 10 -58.25 -4.89 2.43
N LEU A 11 -58.63 -6.17 2.48
CA LEU A 11 -59.89 -6.78 2.95
C LEU A 11 -61.10 -6.97 2.00
N ARG A 12 -61.43 -8.25 1.75
CA ARG A 12 -62.72 -8.99 2.03
C ARG A 12 -62.61 -10.43 1.47
N ARG A 13 -62.33 -11.46 2.30
CA ARG A 13 -63.23 -12.46 2.96
C ARG A 13 -63.99 -13.43 2.04
N GLY A 14 -63.78 -14.75 2.22
CA GLY A 14 -64.83 -15.79 2.03
C GLY A 14 -64.42 -17.22 1.57
N VAL A 15 -64.00 -18.08 2.51
CA VAL A 15 -64.33 -19.53 2.76
C VAL A 15 -64.64 -20.52 1.60
N CYS A 16 -63.90 -21.66 1.56
CA CYS A 16 -64.33 -23.09 1.44
C CYS A 16 -63.13 -23.98 1.02
N LEU A 17 -62.49 -24.82 1.87
CA LEU A 17 -62.79 -26.19 2.33
C LEU A 17 -62.85 -27.31 1.25
N LEU A 18 -62.01 -28.34 1.48
CA LEU A 18 -61.98 -29.73 0.97
C LEU A 18 -61.48 -30.03 -0.47
N ALA A 19 -60.31 -30.70 -0.57
CA ALA A 19 -60.20 -32.15 -0.86
C ALA A 19 -58.76 -32.51 -1.30
N LEU A 20 -57.93 -33.00 -0.37
CA LEU A 20 -56.72 -33.77 -0.69
C LEU A 20 -57.12 -35.25 -0.79
N ALA A 21 -57.05 -35.81 -1.99
CA ALA A 21 -57.23 -37.24 -2.23
C ALA A 21 -55.89 -37.95 -2.07
N VAL A 22 -55.91 -38.93 -1.18
CA VAL A 22 -54.86 -39.86 -0.79
C VAL A 22 -54.53 -40.83 -1.94
N PHE A 23 -53.24 -41.00 -2.25
CA PHE A 23 -52.69 -42.25 -2.76
C PHE A 23 -51.58 -42.69 -1.82
N MET A 24 -51.93 -43.55 -0.87
CA MET A 24 -50.98 -44.30 -0.04
C MET A 24 -50.55 -45.54 -0.83
N VAL A 25 -49.23 -45.68 -1.04
CA VAL A 25 -48.59 -46.98 -1.23
C VAL A 25 -47.71 -47.17 0.00
N GLN A 26 -48.09 -48.11 0.86
CA GLN A 26 -47.30 -48.49 2.04
C GLN A 26 -46.11 -49.38 1.63
N PRO A 27 -44.90 -49.17 2.18
CA PRO A 27 -43.91 -50.22 2.36
C PRO A 27 -44.16 -50.99 3.67
N PRO A 28 -43.62 -52.21 3.82
CA PRO A 28 -44.09 -53.17 4.83
C PRO A 28 -43.69 -52.78 6.26
N THR A 29 -44.68 -52.82 7.16
CA THR A 29 -44.51 -52.80 8.61
C THR A 29 -43.79 -54.06 9.09
N LEU A 30 -42.57 -53.90 9.61
CA LEU A 30 -41.98 -54.85 10.54
C LEU A 30 -42.64 -54.64 11.91
N VAL A 31 -43.47 -55.61 12.30
CA VAL A 31 -44.08 -55.68 13.63
C VAL A 31 -43.00 -56.11 14.62
N TYR A 32 -42.52 -55.18 15.45
CA TYR A 32 -41.83 -55.54 16.69
C TYR A 32 -42.88 -55.90 17.74
N ALA A 33 -42.82 -57.14 18.22
CA ALA A 33 -43.65 -57.63 19.30
C ALA A 33 -43.34 -56.86 20.58
N GLN A 34 -44.40 -56.40 21.25
CA GLN A 34 -44.31 -55.89 22.62
C GLN A 34 -44.12 -57.08 23.57
N ASP A 35 -42.92 -57.21 24.15
CA ASP A 35 -42.70 -58.02 25.35
C ASP A 35 -42.57 -57.11 26.58
N SER A 36 -43.15 -57.57 27.67
CA SER A 36 -43.21 -56.90 28.98
C SER A 36 -41.82 -56.82 29.65
N PRO A 37 -41.57 -55.84 30.54
CA PRO A 37 -40.23 -55.56 31.05
C PRO A 37 -39.75 -56.69 31.98
N THR A 38 -38.60 -57.27 31.68
CA THR A 38 -37.92 -58.23 32.57
C THR A 38 -36.45 -57.86 32.69
N ALA A 39 -35.97 -57.64 33.93
CA ALA A 39 -34.60 -57.67 34.47
C ALA A 39 -33.41 -57.00 33.73
N GLY A 40 -33.51 -56.66 32.43
CA GLY A 40 -32.50 -55.99 31.62
C GLY A 40 -32.57 -54.47 31.70
N GLU A 41 -33.76 -53.90 31.91
CA GLU A 41 -33.94 -52.44 32.09
C GLU A 41 -33.31 -51.94 33.40
N GLU A 42 -33.33 -52.72 34.48
CA GLU A 42 -32.65 -52.37 35.74
C GLU A 42 -31.12 -52.42 35.62
N ARG A 43 -30.56 -53.32 34.81
CA ARG A 43 -29.11 -53.37 34.54
C ARG A 43 -28.65 -52.24 33.62
N LEU A 44 -29.45 -51.86 32.62
CA LEU A 44 -29.17 -50.71 31.75
C LEU A 44 -29.31 -49.38 32.51
N ALA A 45 -30.31 -49.25 33.39
CA ALA A 45 -30.45 -48.09 34.27
C ALA A 45 -29.27 -47.96 35.25
N ALA A 46 -28.87 -49.05 35.91
CA ALA A 46 -27.73 -49.06 36.84
C ALA A 46 -26.37 -48.80 36.15
N ALA A 47 -26.17 -49.33 34.93
CA ALA A 47 -24.99 -49.02 34.12
C ALA A 47 -24.98 -47.54 33.69
N SER A 48 -26.13 -46.96 33.34
CA SER A 48 -26.26 -45.53 33.01
C SER A 48 -26.02 -44.62 34.21
N GLU A 49 -26.43 -45.03 35.42
CA GLU A 49 -26.26 -44.28 36.65
C GLU A 49 -24.81 -44.33 37.15
N SER A 50 -24.16 -45.49 37.02
CA SER A 50 -22.72 -45.65 37.25
C SER A 50 -21.88 -44.80 36.28
N SER A 51 -22.21 -44.82 34.99
CA SER A 51 -21.54 -43.99 33.97
C SER A 51 -21.71 -42.50 34.22
N ARG A 52 -22.93 -42.04 34.59
CA ARG A 52 -23.18 -40.64 34.98
C ARG A 52 -22.37 -40.21 36.20
N THR A 53 -22.20 -41.10 37.17
CA THR A 53 -21.43 -40.82 38.39
C THR A 53 -19.94 -40.66 38.08
N ILE A 54 -19.40 -41.49 37.17
CA ILE A 54 -18.00 -41.39 36.70
C ILE A 54 -17.77 -40.06 35.99
N VAL A 55 -18.61 -39.69 35.01
CA VAL A 55 -18.44 -38.42 34.28
C VAL A 55 -18.59 -37.20 35.20
N GLN A 56 -19.47 -37.25 36.21
CA GLN A 56 -19.57 -36.16 37.19
C GLN A 56 -18.27 -36.01 37.99
N HIS A 57 -17.69 -37.12 38.46
CA HIS A 57 -16.41 -37.12 39.15
C HIS A 57 -15.29 -36.57 38.26
N ASP A 58 -15.21 -37.01 36.99
CA ASP A 58 -14.21 -36.53 36.03
C ASP A 58 -14.31 -35.01 35.81
N LEU A 59 -15.53 -34.48 35.69
CA LEU A 59 -15.77 -33.04 35.59
C LEU A 59 -15.35 -32.30 36.87
N ASP A 60 -15.65 -32.86 38.04
CA ASP A 60 -15.33 -32.24 39.33
C ASP A 60 -13.81 -32.10 39.52
N VAL A 61 -13.02 -33.12 39.14
CA VAL A 61 -11.55 -33.07 39.16
C VAL A 61 -11.02 -32.03 38.18
N ILE A 62 -11.51 -32.02 36.94
CA ILE A 62 -11.04 -31.09 35.91
C ILE A 62 -11.37 -29.63 36.26
N TYR A 63 -12.49 -29.38 36.96
CA TYR A 63 -12.89 -28.05 37.41
C TYR A 63 -12.47 -27.69 38.84
N GLU A 64 -11.62 -28.49 39.50
CA GLU A 64 -11.08 -28.21 40.84
C GLU A 64 -10.40 -26.82 40.83
N ASP A 65 -10.80 -25.93 41.74
CA ASP A 65 -10.34 -24.53 41.83
C ASP A 65 -10.56 -23.62 40.60
N LEU A 66 -11.33 -24.07 39.60
CA LEU A 66 -11.68 -23.26 38.44
C LEU A 66 -13.08 -22.68 38.59
N SER A 67 -13.29 -21.43 38.16
CA SER A 67 -14.63 -20.84 38.03
C SER A 67 -15.34 -21.29 36.74
N GLY A 68 -14.54 -21.68 35.74
CA GLY A 68 -14.92 -22.21 34.43
C GLY A 68 -13.64 -22.52 33.64
N TYR A 69 -13.76 -22.94 32.40
CA TYR A 69 -12.58 -23.28 31.60
C TYR A 69 -11.99 -22.02 30.93
N PRO A 70 -10.71 -21.68 31.16
CA PRO A 70 -10.12 -20.48 30.58
C PRO A 70 -9.87 -20.65 29.07
N SER A 71 -10.16 -19.61 28.29
CA SER A 71 -9.75 -19.45 26.90
C SER A 71 -9.00 -18.13 26.74
N VAL A 72 -8.03 -18.07 25.83
CA VAL A 72 -7.13 -16.92 25.68
C VAL A 72 -6.98 -16.58 24.20
N SER A 73 -7.25 -15.33 23.83
CA SER A 73 -7.29 -14.89 22.43
C SER A 73 -5.96 -15.07 21.70
N ALA A 74 -4.85 -14.87 22.41
CA ALA A 74 -3.51 -14.93 21.84
C ALA A 74 -3.13 -16.31 21.27
N THR A 75 -3.84 -17.38 21.65
CA THR A 75 -3.44 -18.74 21.30
C THR A 75 -4.32 -19.39 20.24
N TYR A 76 -5.49 -18.84 19.89
CA TYR A 76 -6.41 -19.40 18.90
C TYR A 76 -6.67 -20.91 19.12
N ASN A 77 -7.41 -21.24 20.19
CA ASN A 77 -7.63 -22.62 20.60
C ASN A 77 -8.27 -23.46 19.47
N GLY A 78 -7.83 -24.70 19.29
CA GLY A 78 -8.34 -25.66 18.31
C GLY A 78 -9.51 -26.49 18.86
N GLY A 79 -10.30 -27.06 17.95
CA GLY A 79 -11.38 -27.98 18.31
C GLY A 79 -10.93 -29.43 18.54
N VAL A 80 -11.66 -30.15 19.39
CA VAL A 80 -11.45 -31.58 19.69
C VAL A 80 -12.79 -32.33 19.69
N ALA A 81 -12.76 -33.64 19.47
CA ALA A 81 -13.93 -34.52 19.42
C ALA A 81 -13.83 -35.65 20.45
N ALA A 82 -14.94 -35.94 21.13
CA ALA A 82 -15.18 -37.21 21.80
C ALA A 82 -16.06 -38.08 20.89
N ILE A 83 -15.57 -39.25 20.50
CA ILE A 83 -16.12 -40.09 19.43
C ILE A 83 -16.56 -41.47 19.96
N GLY A 84 -15.68 -42.17 20.68
CA GLY A 84 -15.93 -43.54 21.13
C GLY A 84 -16.80 -43.60 22.39
N ASP A 85 -17.39 -44.77 22.68
CA ASP A 85 -18.36 -44.93 23.77
C ASP A 85 -17.83 -44.62 25.19
N GLN A 86 -16.51 -44.66 25.37
CA GLN A 86 -15.84 -44.31 26.64
C GLN A 86 -15.23 -42.90 26.63
N ALA A 87 -15.45 -42.14 25.55
CA ALA A 87 -15.00 -40.76 25.42
C ALA A 87 -16.09 -39.78 25.85
N PHE A 88 -15.67 -38.61 26.34
CA PHE A 88 -16.58 -37.58 26.82
C PHE A 88 -15.93 -36.19 26.71
N VAL A 89 -16.78 -35.17 26.65
CA VAL A 89 -16.34 -33.78 26.55
C VAL A 89 -16.18 -33.19 27.95
N LEU A 90 -15.05 -32.52 28.18
CA LEU A 90 -14.71 -31.89 29.46
C LEU A 90 -14.86 -30.37 29.43
N ALA A 91 -14.64 -29.73 28.28
CA ALA A 91 -14.87 -28.29 28.10
C ALA A 91 -15.22 -27.95 26.65
N THR A 92 -16.09 -26.96 26.47
CA THR A 92 -16.53 -26.51 25.15
C THR A 92 -16.59 -25.01 25.04
N ASN A 93 -16.27 -24.48 23.85
CA ASN A 93 -16.76 -23.16 23.49
C ASN A 93 -18.19 -23.32 22.96
N PRO A 94 -19.21 -22.84 23.69
CA PRO A 94 -20.60 -23.02 23.27
C PRO A 94 -20.92 -22.32 21.95
N ASP A 95 -20.09 -21.38 21.50
CA ASP A 95 -20.27 -20.72 20.21
C ASP A 95 -19.83 -21.57 19.00
N THR A 96 -19.06 -22.64 19.19
CA THR A 96 -18.39 -23.35 18.08
C THR A 96 -18.26 -24.85 18.30
N THR A 97 -17.37 -25.31 19.19
CA THR A 97 -16.90 -26.70 19.28
C THR A 97 -16.23 -26.99 20.64
N PRO A 98 -16.12 -28.28 21.05
CA PRO A 98 -15.33 -28.67 22.21
C PRO A 98 -13.85 -28.31 22.10
N ILE A 99 -13.21 -28.03 23.24
CA ILE A 99 -11.78 -27.68 23.35
C ILE A 99 -10.98 -28.62 24.26
N LEU A 100 -11.68 -29.43 25.07
CA LEU A 100 -11.09 -30.47 25.90
C LEU A 100 -12.01 -31.70 25.88
N ALA A 101 -11.45 -32.86 25.56
CA ALA A 101 -12.12 -34.15 25.58
C ALA A 101 -11.20 -35.20 26.21
N ALA A 102 -11.80 -36.25 26.78
CA ALA A 102 -11.07 -37.33 27.41
C ALA A 102 -11.74 -38.68 27.12
N ALA A 103 -11.00 -39.77 27.34
CA ALA A 103 -11.52 -41.12 27.26
C ALA A 103 -10.90 -42.00 28.34
N HIS A 104 -11.70 -42.92 28.87
CA HIS A 104 -11.21 -44.08 29.63
C HIS A 104 -10.93 -45.20 28.63
N TYR A 105 -9.67 -45.61 28.48
CA TYR A 105 -9.25 -46.58 27.45
C TYR A 105 -8.50 -47.76 28.09
N GLY A 106 -9.10 -48.95 28.04
CA GLY A 106 -8.64 -50.09 28.83
C GLY A 106 -8.63 -49.78 30.32
N ALA A 107 -7.48 -49.95 30.99
CA ALA A 107 -7.30 -49.55 32.39
C ALA A 107 -6.76 -48.12 32.57
N GLY A 108 -6.41 -47.42 31.49
CA GLY A 108 -5.77 -46.11 31.51
C GLY A 108 -6.68 -44.96 31.09
N ARG A 109 -6.09 -43.76 31.02
CA ARG A 109 -6.80 -42.51 30.75
C ARG A 109 -6.14 -41.71 29.63
N VAL A 110 -6.93 -41.11 28.76
CA VAL A 110 -6.45 -40.26 27.68
C VAL A 110 -7.13 -38.90 27.75
N ILE A 111 -6.37 -37.82 27.60
CA ILE A 111 -6.93 -36.47 27.50
C ILE A 111 -6.35 -35.71 26.31
N LEU A 112 -7.23 -34.97 25.65
CA LEU A 112 -6.91 -34.20 24.46
C LEU A 112 -7.38 -32.75 24.65
N ALA A 113 -6.41 -31.83 24.69
CA ALA A 113 -6.64 -30.39 24.74
C ALA A 113 -6.33 -29.74 23.38
N GLY A 114 -7.19 -28.81 22.94
CA GLY A 114 -7.07 -28.10 21.67
C GLY A 114 -5.97 -27.02 21.63
N ASP A 115 -5.06 -26.97 22.59
CA ASP A 115 -4.00 -25.97 22.68
C ASP A 115 -2.84 -26.49 23.53
N ASP A 116 -1.62 -26.31 23.06
CA ASP A 116 -0.41 -26.72 23.78
C ASP A 116 -0.24 -25.95 25.10
N SER A 117 -0.79 -24.74 25.23
CA SER A 117 -0.71 -23.96 26.45
C SER A 117 -1.55 -24.49 27.63
N TYR A 118 -2.47 -25.43 27.40
CA TYR A 118 -3.21 -26.08 28.49
C TYR A 118 -2.42 -27.19 29.20
N PHE A 119 -1.25 -27.54 28.67
CA PHE A 119 -0.35 -28.50 29.29
C PHE A 119 1.10 -27.96 29.32
N LYS A 120 1.26 -26.77 29.89
CA LYS A 120 2.56 -26.12 30.14
C LYS A 120 2.75 -25.85 31.62
N PHE A 121 3.94 -26.19 32.12
CA PHE A 121 4.35 -25.99 33.51
C PHE A 121 5.48 -24.97 33.62
N ALA A 122 5.44 -23.92 32.80
CA ALA A 122 6.46 -22.88 32.74
C ALA A 122 6.04 -21.63 33.54
N SER A 123 7.00 -20.82 33.96
CA SER A 123 6.77 -19.65 34.83
C SER A 123 6.08 -18.47 34.13
N ASP A 124 5.99 -18.50 32.81
CA ASP A 124 5.32 -17.50 31.97
C ASP A 124 3.80 -17.70 31.90
N ILE A 125 3.28 -18.85 32.33
CA ILE A 125 1.83 -19.10 32.47
C ILE A 125 1.37 -18.62 33.85
N THR A 126 0.85 -17.39 33.90
CA THR A 126 0.41 -16.75 35.15
C THR A 126 -1.11 -16.68 35.33
N ASP A 127 -1.86 -17.38 34.48
CA ASP A 127 -3.33 -17.42 34.48
C ASP A 127 -3.86 -18.83 34.83
N ASP A 128 -5.19 -18.98 34.80
CA ASP A 128 -5.90 -20.22 35.14
C ASP A 128 -5.50 -21.44 34.28
N ARG A 129 -4.77 -21.28 33.18
CA ARG A 129 -4.22 -22.43 32.43
C ARG A 129 -3.22 -23.24 33.24
N SER A 130 -2.51 -22.62 34.18
CA SER A 130 -1.65 -23.35 35.13
C SER A 130 -2.46 -24.32 36.00
N THR A 131 -3.63 -23.88 36.46
CA THR A 131 -4.61 -24.70 37.19
C THR A 131 -5.18 -25.81 36.31
N VAL A 132 -5.48 -25.54 35.04
CA VAL A 132 -5.91 -26.57 34.07
C VAL A 132 -4.85 -27.66 33.93
N ALA A 133 -3.58 -27.30 33.70
CA ALA A 133 -2.49 -28.27 33.55
C ALA A 133 -2.32 -29.14 34.80
N ARG A 134 -2.43 -28.53 36.00
CA ARG A 134 -2.44 -29.24 37.29
C ARG A 134 -3.61 -30.24 37.37
N ASN A 135 -4.83 -29.80 37.06
CA ASN A 135 -6.03 -30.65 37.18
C ASN A 135 -6.01 -31.81 36.18
N ILE A 136 -5.46 -31.59 34.98
CA ILE A 136 -5.21 -32.65 34.01
C ILE A 136 -4.32 -33.74 34.62
N LEU A 137 -3.21 -33.37 35.27
CA LEU A 137 -2.34 -34.36 35.93
C LEU A 137 -3.00 -35.04 37.12
N LEU A 138 -3.79 -34.32 37.93
CA LEU A 138 -4.57 -34.92 39.01
C LEU A 138 -5.52 -36.00 38.46
N TRP A 139 -6.21 -35.71 37.36
CA TRP A 139 -7.12 -36.65 36.72
C TRP A 139 -6.39 -37.84 36.08
N LEU A 140 -5.28 -37.61 35.37
CA LEU A 140 -4.54 -38.70 34.70
C LEU A 140 -3.88 -39.68 35.67
N THR A 141 -3.62 -39.26 36.92
CA THR A 141 -2.82 -40.03 37.88
C THR A 141 -3.58 -40.43 39.13
N GLU A 142 -4.91 -40.32 39.13
CA GLU A 142 -5.74 -40.59 40.30
C GLU A 142 -5.59 -42.03 40.82
N ASP A 143 -5.41 -42.98 39.90
CA ASP A 143 -5.20 -44.40 40.19
C ASP A 143 -3.75 -44.84 39.88
N ALA A 144 -2.82 -43.88 39.71
CA ALA A 144 -1.44 -44.21 39.34
C ALA A 144 -0.64 -44.77 40.51
N GLU A 145 0.04 -45.88 40.26
CA GLU A 145 1.02 -46.49 41.16
C GLU A 145 2.43 -46.24 40.63
N PRO A 146 3.44 -45.99 41.49
CA PRO A 146 3.37 -45.90 42.95
C PRO A 146 3.07 -44.48 43.47
N LEU A 147 2.88 -43.49 42.58
CA LEU A 147 2.77 -42.08 42.95
C LEU A 147 1.73 -41.35 42.12
N THR A 148 0.73 -40.81 42.78
CA THR A 148 -0.23 -39.87 42.18
C THR A 148 0.33 -38.44 42.15
N TYR A 149 -0.18 -37.58 41.27
CA TYR A 149 0.25 -36.18 41.25
C TYR A 149 -0.14 -35.42 42.53
N ARG A 150 -1.24 -35.81 43.19
CA ARG A 150 -1.65 -35.22 44.47
C ARG A 150 -0.63 -35.52 45.57
N GLU A 151 -0.05 -36.71 45.58
CA GLU A 151 1.02 -37.09 46.50
C GLU A 151 2.35 -36.41 46.16
N ALA A 152 2.67 -36.25 44.87
CA ALA A 152 3.82 -35.48 44.43
C ALA A 152 3.74 -34.02 44.91
N LEU A 153 2.57 -33.38 44.78
CA LEU A 153 2.30 -32.03 45.32
C LEU A 153 2.40 -31.97 46.86
N ALA A 154 2.11 -33.07 47.54
CA ALA A 154 2.31 -33.21 48.98
C ALA A 154 3.77 -33.50 49.39
N GLY A 155 4.69 -33.57 48.44
CA GLY A 155 6.13 -33.75 48.68
C GLY A 155 6.58 -35.21 48.79
N GLN A 156 5.78 -36.18 48.33
CA GLN A 156 6.14 -37.61 48.38
C GLN A 156 7.08 -38.06 47.25
N GLY A 157 7.36 -37.20 46.27
CA GLY A 157 8.26 -37.50 45.15
C GLY A 157 8.06 -36.54 43.98
N THR A 158 8.69 -36.86 42.85
CA THR A 158 8.46 -36.20 41.56
C THR A 158 7.73 -37.15 40.63
N LEU A 159 6.68 -36.68 39.95
CA LEU A 159 5.93 -37.46 38.98
C LEU A 159 6.71 -37.56 37.66
N PRO A 160 7.06 -38.76 37.17
CA PRO A 160 7.72 -38.90 35.87
C PRO A 160 6.72 -38.72 34.72
N ILE A 161 7.05 -37.85 33.78
CA ILE A 161 6.35 -37.68 32.50
C ILE A 161 7.29 -38.09 31.37
N LEU A 162 6.93 -39.14 30.65
CA LEU A 162 7.65 -39.61 29.47
C LEU A 162 7.24 -38.79 28.24
N THR A 163 8.19 -38.38 27.42
CA THR A 163 7.89 -37.75 26.13
C THR A 163 8.93 -38.03 25.07
N ALA A 164 8.49 -38.11 23.82
CA ALA A 164 9.36 -38.15 22.64
C ALA A 164 9.29 -36.86 21.79
N THR A 165 8.77 -35.76 22.36
CA THR A 165 8.69 -34.49 21.65
C THR A 165 10.07 -33.98 21.24
N THR A 166 10.17 -33.38 20.06
CA THR A 166 11.37 -32.66 19.61
C THR A 166 11.41 -31.22 20.12
N LYS A 167 10.34 -30.74 20.78
CA LYS A 167 10.23 -29.38 21.30
C LYS A 167 10.79 -29.29 22.72
N SER A 168 11.12 -28.06 23.13
CA SER A 168 11.47 -27.78 24.53
C SER A 168 10.22 -27.96 25.40
N PHE A 169 10.34 -28.71 26.50
CA PHE A 169 9.27 -28.95 27.47
C PHE A 169 9.74 -28.56 28.89
N PRO A 170 9.92 -27.26 29.16
CA PRO A 170 10.46 -26.80 30.43
C PRO A 170 9.45 -26.92 31.58
N ILE A 171 9.94 -27.32 32.75
CA ILE A 171 9.18 -27.36 34.00
C ILE A 171 9.77 -26.34 34.97
N ALA A 172 8.93 -25.44 35.46
CA ALA A 172 9.29 -24.50 36.52
C ALA A 172 9.51 -25.26 37.84
N SER A 173 10.48 -24.79 38.64
CA SER A 173 10.96 -25.52 39.82
C SER A 173 9.92 -25.76 40.93
N ASN A 174 8.77 -25.11 40.86
CA ASN A 174 7.66 -25.26 41.80
C ASN A 174 6.75 -26.47 41.48
N TYR A 175 6.90 -27.12 40.33
CA TYR A 175 6.14 -28.31 39.97
C TYR A 175 6.94 -29.59 40.26
N PRO A 176 6.40 -30.57 41.02
CA PRO A 176 7.09 -31.81 41.34
C PRO A 176 6.99 -32.80 40.17
N ILE A 177 7.58 -32.44 39.03
CA ILE A 177 7.53 -33.21 37.77
C ILE A 177 8.95 -33.47 37.30
N GLU A 178 9.23 -34.72 36.92
CA GLU A 178 10.45 -35.12 36.21
C GLU A 178 10.10 -35.41 34.75
N VAL A 179 10.75 -34.72 33.81
CA VAL A 179 10.54 -34.96 32.37
C VAL A 179 11.59 -35.95 31.87
N ILE A 180 11.12 -37.09 31.38
CA ILE A 180 11.95 -38.13 30.77
C ILE A 180 11.81 -37.99 29.25
N GLN A 181 12.71 -37.22 28.64
CA GLN A 181 12.70 -37.00 27.20
C GLN A 181 13.54 -38.05 26.45
N ARG A 182 13.00 -38.59 25.36
CA ARG A 182 13.64 -39.57 24.48
C ARG A 182 13.43 -39.24 23.00
N ASP A 183 14.14 -39.92 22.12
CA ASP A 183 13.96 -39.76 20.67
C ASP A 183 12.80 -40.60 20.11
N SER A 184 12.25 -41.51 20.93
CA SER A 184 11.17 -42.43 20.59
C SER A 184 10.56 -43.04 21.84
N PHE A 185 9.25 -43.28 21.84
CA PHE A 185 8.57 -44.03 22.89
C PHE A 185 9.00 -45.50 22.94
N LEU A 186 9.56 -46.04 21.86
CA LEU A 186 10.10 -47.40 21.82
C LEU A 186 11.53 -47.53 22.36
N SER A 187 12.15 -46.42 22.78
CA SER A 187 13.53 -46.42 23.29
C SER A 187 13.64 -46.99 24.71
N LEU A 188 12.51 -47.15 25.40
CA LEU A 188 12.37 -47.71 26.74
C LEU A 188 11.10 -48.57 26.79
N PRO A 189 10.99 -49.54 27.72
CA PRO A 189 9.73 -50.20 28.01
C PRO A 189 8.68 -49.17 28.47
N LEU A 190 7.49 -49.20 27.87
CA LEU A 190 6.35 -48.38 28.30
C LEU A 190 5.63 -49.09 29.45
N ASP A 191 6.14 -48.90 30.68
CA ASP A 191 5.55 -49.43 31.90
C ASP A 191 4.75 -48.32 32.64
N PRO A 192 3.42 -48.45 32.80
CA PRO A 192 2.60 -47.50 33.57
C PRO A 192 3.08 -47.24 35.00
N VAL A 193 3.79 -48.18 35.62
CA VAL A 193 4.30 -48.03 36.99
C VAL A 193 5.53 -47.13 37.03
N GLU A 194 6.43 -47.26 36.05
CA GLU A 194 7.64 -46.42 35.98
C GLU A 194 7.34 -45.06 35.33
N HIS A 195 6.41 -45.04 34.39
CA HIS A 195 6.05 -43.89 33.58
C HIS A 195 4.52 -43.81 33.55
N PRO A 196 3.86 -43.20 34.55
CA PRO A 196 2.40 -43.17 34.64
C PRO A 196 1.76 -42.22 33.62
N VAL A 197 2.52 -41.24 33.09
CA VAL A 197 2.03 -40.28 32.10
C VAL A 197 2.99 -40.17 30.91
N ALA A 198 2.44 -40.23 29.70
CA ALA A 198 3.11 -39.94 28.44
C ALA A 198 2.53 -38.67 27.79
N TYR A 199 3.37 -37.66 27.55
CA TYR A 199 3.02 -36.49 26.73
C TYR A 199 3.38 -36.76 25.27
N VAL A 200 2.34 -36.88 24.44
CA VAL A 200 2.45 -37.24 23.02
C VAL A 200 2.06 -36.04 22.15
N ASP A 201 2.87 -35.73 21.14
CA ASP A 201 2.60 -34.67 20.17
C ASP A 201 2.67 -35.18 18.72
N ALA A 202 2.53 -34.27 17.75
CA ALA A 202 2.45 -34.60 16.33
C ALA A 202 3.76 -35.13 15.73
N THR A 203 4.86 -35.18 16.49
CA THR A 203 6.14 -35.76 16.07
C THR A 203 6.22 -37.27 16.32
N MET A 204 5.17 -37.85 16.92
CA MET A 204 5.00 -39.30 17.08
C MET A 204 5.17 -40.05 15.76
N LYS A 205 5.78 -41.23 15.83
CA LYS A 205 6.04 -42.11 14.69
C LYS A 205 4.93 -43.13 14.50
N ASP A 206 4.74 -43.57 13.27
CA ASP A 206 3.69 -44.53 12.91
C ASP A 206 3.80 -45.87 13.66
N ASN A 207 5.02 -46.37 13.85
CA ASN A 207 5.29 -47.61 14.56
C ASN A 207 5.12 -47.52 16.09
N GLU A 208 4.79 -46.36 16.63
CA GLU A 208 4.56 -46.14 18.08
C GLU A 208 3.08 -46.31 18.47
N ILE A 209 2.16 -46.37 17.50
CA ILE A 209 0.70 -46.41 17.75
C ILE A 209 0.32 -47.60 18.62
N ASP A 210 0.74 -48.82 18.23
CA ASP A 210 0.37 -50.03 18.96
C ASP A 210 0.97 -50.06 20.37
N ALA A 211 2.20 -49.57 20.52
CA ALA A 211 2.89 -49.54 21.82
C ALA A 211 2.22 -48.57 22.79
N LEU A 212 1.86 -47.36 22.33
CA LEU A 212 1.16 -46.38 23.16
C LEU A 212 -0.27 -46.81 23.48
N ALA A 213 -1.00 -47.39 22.52
CA ALA A 213 -2.33 -47.93 22.79
C ALA A 213 -2.29 -49.06 23.84
N ALA A 214 -1.35 -50.00 23.70
CA ALA A 214 -1.16 -51.09 24.68
C ALA A 214 -0.71 -50.58 26.06
N TYR A 215 0.09 -49.51 26.10
CA TYR A 215 0.51 -48.84 27.33
C TYR A 215 -0.70 -48.25 28.08
N VAL A 216 -1.59 -47.56 27.37
CA VAL A 216 -2.83 -47.03 27.96
C VAL A 216 -3.75 -48.17 28.40
N GLU A 217 -3.88 -49.23 27.60
CA GLU A 217 -4.68 -50.42 27.98
C GLU A 217 -4.23 -51.04 29.31
N GLN A 218 -2.93 -50.97 29.62
CA GLN A 218 -2.33 -51.51 30.84
C GLN A 218 -2.40 -50.57 32.05
N GLY A 219 -2.99 -49.37 31.92
CA GLY A 219 -3.14 -48.40 33.00
C GLY A 219 -2.30 -47.13 32.85
N GLY A 220 -1.54 -47.01 31.76
CA GLY A 220 -0.80 -45.78 31.45
C GLY A 220 -1.73 -44.64 31.04
N SER A 221 -1.26 -43.41 31.21
CA SER A 221 -2.04 -42.23 30.83
C SER A 221 -1.38 -41.44 29.70
N VAL A 222 -2.17 -41.01 28.72
CA VAL A 222 -1.70 -40.20 27.58
C VAL A 222 -2.32 -38.81 27.63
N VAL A 223 -1.49 -37.79 27.44
CA VAL A 223 -1.92 -36.41 27.28
C VAL A 223 -1.43 -35.84 25.95
N VAL A 224 -2.37 -35.24 25.23
CA VAL A 224 -2.13 -34.56 23.96
C VAL A 224 -2.66 -33.13 24.08
N ALA A 225 -1.83 -32.16 23.73
CA ALA A 225 -2.20 -30.74 23.79
C ALA A 225 -1.79 -30.06 22.47
N MET A 226 -2.70 -30.02 21.50
CA MET A 226 -2.38 -29.63 20.11
C MET A 226 -3.55 -28.99 19.37
N LYS A 227 -3.21 -28.17 18.37
CA LYS A 227 -4.17 -27.52 17.46
C LYS A 227 -4.14 -28.21 16.10
N GLY A 228 -5.23 -28.83 15.70
CA GLY A 228 -5.31 -29.52 14.41
C GLY A 228 -5.12 -28.59 13.22
N TRP A 229 -5.71 -27.40 13.27
CA TRP A 229 -5.56 -26.41 12.21
C TRP A 229 -4.12 -25.91 12.04
N VAL A 230 -3.35 -25.81 13.13
CA VAL A 230 -1.91 -25.49 13.06
C VAL A 230 -1.13 -26.62 12.42
N MET A 231 -1.49 -27.87 12.72
CA MET A 231 -0.85 -29.05 12.12
C MET A 231 -1.01 -29.04 10.60
N GLU A 232 -2.22 -28.85 10.09
CA GLU A 232 -2.46 -28.82 8.63
C GLU A 232 -1.91 -27.55 7.94
N GLN A 233 -1.89 -26.41 8.64
CA GLN A 233 -1.35 -25.16 8.09
C GLN A 233 0.19 -25.15 8.03
N TYR A 234 0.85 -25.73 9.03
CA TYR A 234 2.32 -25.77 9.15
C TYR A 234 2.86 -27.20 9.22
N PRO A 235 2.57 -28.04 8.22
CA PRO A 235 2.87 -29.47 8.29
C PRO A 235 4.36 -29.79 8.35
N HIS A 236 5.19 -28.95 7.74
CA HIS A 236 6.65 -29.06 7.78
C HIS A 236 7.22 -28.98 9.22
N VAL A 237 6.53 -28.29 10.14
CA VAL A 237 6.95 -28.17 11.55
C VAL A 237 6.85 -29.51 12.28
N PHE A 238 5.90 -30.36 11.89
CA PHE A 238 5.55 -31.58 12.61
C PHE A 238 6.02 -32.84 11.88
N LEU A 239 5.88 -32.88 10.56
CA LEU A 239 6.23 -34.05 9.74
C LEU A 239 7.72 -34.06 9.34
N GLY A 240 8.43 -32.94 9.48
CA GLY A 240 9.86 -32.84 9.16
C GLY A 240 10.18 -33.35 7.76
N SER A 241 11.08 -34.34 7.65
CA SER A 241 11.46 -34.95 6.36
C SER A 241 10.37 -35.81 5.72
N ALA A 242 9.33 -36.21 6.46
CA ALA A 242 8.19 -36.92 5.90
C ALA A 242 7.24 -35.97 5.14
N TYR A 243 7.38 -34.64 5.31
CA TYR A 243 6.59 -33.66 4.58
C TYR A 243 6.95 -33.66 3.08
N GLN A 244 5.96 -33.94 2.23
CA GLN A 244 6.15 -34.06 0.79
C GLN A 244 5.87 -32.77 0.00
N GLY A 245 5.69 -31.63 0.68
CA GLY A 245 5.41 -30.34 0.01
C GLY A 245 3.95 -30.13 -0.43
N ARG A 246 3.06 -31.09 -0.17
CA ARG A 246 1.60 -30.98 -0.36
C ARG A 246 0.91 -30.58 0.94
N THR A 247 -0.30 -30.01 0.89
CA THR A 247 -1.13 -29.84 2.10
C THR A 247 -1.28 -31.18 2.84
N ALA A 248 -0.92 -31.20 4.13
CA ALA A 248 -1.08 -32.39 4.96
C ALA A 248 -2.49 -32.43 5.56
N LYS A 249 -2.97 -33.64 5.87
CA LYS A 249 -4.27 -33.88 6.47
C LYS A 249 -4.14 -34.65 7.77
N LEU A 250 -4.91 -34.24 8.78
CA LEU A 250 -4.99 -34.94 10.07
C LEU A 250 -5.30 -36.43 9.88
N SER A 251 -6.25 -36.75 9.00
CA SER A 251 -6.73 -38.13 8.77
C SER A 251 -5.76 -39.03 8.00
N GLU A 252 -4.74 -38.49 7.33
CA GLU A 252 -3.82 -39.28 6.49
C GLU A 252 -2.39 -39.25 7.05
N ASP A 253 -1.88 -38.06 7.34
CA ASP A 253 -0.45 -37.83 7.49
C ASP A 253 0.05 -37.95 8.94
N TYR A 254 -0.85 -37.92 9.93
CA TYR A 254 -0.48 -37.85 11.35
C TYR A 254 -0.80 -39.15 12.10
N PRO A 255 0.23 -39.93 12.52
CA PRO A 255 0.06 -41.08 13.40
C PRO A 255 -0.71 -40.76 14.68
N LEU A 256 -0.50 -39.55 15.23
CA LEU A 256 -1.19 -39.05 16.41
C LEU A 256 -2.72 -39.10 16.26
N GLN A 257 -3.26 -38.72 15.08
CA GLN A 257 -4.70 -38.71 14.86
C GLN A 257 -5.26 -40.15 14.82
N ARG A 258 -4.50 -41.11 14.24
CA ARG A 258 -4.85 -42.54 14.26
C ARG A 258 -4.90 -43.08 15.68
N LEU A 259 -3.87 -42.80 16.49
CA LEU A 259 -3.83 -43.18 17.90
C LEU A 259 -5.05 -42.62 18.67
N LEU A 260 -5.35 -41.33 18.50
CA LEU A 260 -6.49 -40.69 19.15
C LEU A 260 -7.82 -41.32 18.72
N ASN A 261 -8.03 -41.54 17.42
CA ASN A 261 -9.26 -42.15 16.89
C ASN A 261 -9.46 -43.57 17.39
N ARG A 262 -8.39 -44.36 17.52
CA ARG A 262 -8.41 -45.69 18.15
C ARG A 262 -8.89 -45.62 19.60
N MET A 263 -8.46 -44.58 20.33
CA MET A 263 -8.86 -44.34 21.72
C MET A 263 -10.15 -43.51 21.86
N GLY A 264 -10.91 -43.33 20.77
CA GLY A 264 -12.21 -42.67 20.79
C GLY A 264 -12.17 -41.14 20.85
N LEU A 265 -11.03 -40.50 20.58
CA LEU A 265 -10.84 -39.05 20.55
C LEU A 265 -10.42 -38.57 19.15
N GLY A 266 -10.50 -37.27 18.89
CA GLY A 266 -9.98 -36.71 17.64
C GLY A 266 -9.64 -35.23 17.73
N ILE A 267 -8.54 -34.83 17.09
CA ILE A 267 -8.25 -33.40 16.86
C ILE A 267 -9.05 -32.95 15.64
N MET A 268 -9.58 -31.72 15.65
CA MET A 268 -10.30 -31.14 14.50
C MET A 268 -9.47 -30.07 13.79
N ASN A 269 -9.65 -29.93 12.48
CA ASN A 269 -9.13 -28.80 11.71
C ASN A 269 -10.10 -27.60 11.75
N ASN A 270 -10.28 -27.01 12.94
CA ASN A 270 -11.02 -25.77 13.13
C ASN A 270 -10.50 -24.95 14.31
N ILE A 271 -10.77 -23.65 14.28
CA ILE A 271 -10.54 -22.76 15.42
C ILE A 271 -11.79 -22.78 16.29
N ALA A 272 -11.63 -23.16 17.55
CA ALA A 272 -12.69 -23.15 18.53
C ALA A 272 -12.96 -21.74 19.07
N THR A 273 -11.94 -20.98 19.45
CA THR A 273 -12.14 -19.61 19.92
C THR A 273 -10.91 -18.75 19.66
N THR A 274 -11.17 -17.47 19.41
CA THR A 274 -10.16 -16.40 19.28
C THR A 274 -10.29 -15.38 20.40
N LYS A 275 -11.11 -15.65 21.41
CA LYS A 275 -11.44 -14.70 22.49
C LYS A 275 -10.87 -15.16 23.81
N THR A 276 -10.40 -14.20 24.60
CA THR A 276 -10.13 -14.43 26.03
C THR A 276 -11.46 -14.43 26.79
N ALA A 277 -11.80 -15.56 27.40
CA ALA A 277 -13.03 -15.72 28.17
C ALA A 277 -12.94 -16.90 29.15
N THR A 278 -13.74 -16.86 30.21
CA THR A 278 -13.99 -18.03 31.07
C THR A 278 -15.24 -18.74 30.58
N LEU A 279 -15.07 -19.91 29.97
CA LEU A 279 -16.14 -20.75 29.44
C LEU A 279 -16.88 -21.45 30.59
N PRO A 280 -18.19 -21.69 30.46
CA PRO A 280 -18.99 -22.26 31.54
C PRO A 280 -18.54 -23.69 31.89
N LYS A 281 -18.69 -24.06 33.17
CA LYS A 281 -18.54 -25.46 33.59
C LYS A 281 -19.60 -26.33 32.91
N LEU A 282 -19.20 -27.49 32.42
CA LEU A 282 -20.13 -28.46 31.85
C LEU A 282 -20.86 -29.25 32.94
N SER A 283 -22.16 -29.49 32.72
CA SER A 283 -22.89 -30.55 33.39
C SER A 283 -22.66 -31.88 32.67
N VAL A 284 -22.99 -33.01 33.31
CA VAL A 284 -22.98 -34.33 32.66
C VAL A 284 -23.85 -34.35 31.39
N SER A 285 -25.03 -33.73 31.43
CA SER A 285 -25.91 -33.63 30.26
C SER A 285 -25.29 -32.82 29.13
N ALA A 286 -24.62 -31.71 29.43
CA ALA A 286 -23.94 -30.90 28.43
C ALA A 286 -22.70 -31.62 27.87
N ALA A 287 -21.93 -32.34 28.69
CA ALA A 287 -20.84 -33.18 28.23
C ALA A 287 -21.32 -34.26 27.23
N GLN A 288 -22.47 -34.88 27.52
CA GLN A 288 -23.13 -35.81 26.61
C GLN A 288 -23.64 -35.10 25.34
N ALA A 289 -24.27 -33.91 25.49
CA ALA A 289 -24.78 -33.07 24.40
C ALA A 289 -23.76 -32.83 23.28
N TYR A 290 -22.49 -32.64 23.65
CA TYR A 290 -21.40 -32.38 22.71
C TYR A 290 -20.66 -33.63 22.21
N HIS A 291 -21.08 -34.84 22.60
CA HIS A 291 -20.47 -36.07 22.12
C HIS A 291 -20.70 -36.26 20.61
N ALA A 292 -19.65 -36.54 19.83
CA ALA A 292 -19.70 -36.49 18.37
C ALA A 292 -20.67 -37.50 17.78
N ALA A 293 -20.71 -38.73 18.31
CA ALA A 293 -21.68 -39.75 17.83
C ALA A 293 -23.14 -39.28 17.98
N MET A 294 -23.46 -38.63 19.10
CA MET A 294 -24.82 -38.12 19.34
C MET A 294 -25.15 -36.94 18.42
N LEU A 295 -24.19 -36.03 18.22
CA LEU A 295 -24.35 -34.91 17.30
C LEU A 295 -24.49 -35.36 15.85
N VAL A 296 -23.79 -36.43 15.44
CA VAL A 296 -23.95 -37.01 14.11
C VAL A 296 -25.37 -37.55 13.92
N ASP A 297 -25.91 -38.30 14.88
CA ASP A 297 -27.28 -38.80 14.82
C ASP A 297 -28.31 -37.67 14.82
N GLN A 298 -28.11 -36.64 15.64
CA GLN A 298 -28.97 -35.45 15.65
C GLN A 298 -28.89 -34.68 14.32
N ALA A 299 -27.71 -34.58 13.71
CA ALA A 299 -27.55 -33.96 12.39
C ALA A 299 -28.36 -34.71 11.32
N LYS A 300 -28.35 -36.06 11.32
CA LYS A 300 -29.19 -36.87 10.43
C LYS A 300 -30.68 -36.59 10.65
N GLN A 301 -31.13 -36.57 11.90
CA GLN A 301 -32.55 -36.37 12.23
C GLN A 301 -33.03 -34.95 11.92
N VAL A 302 -32.22 -33.93 12.21
CA VAL A 302 -32.53 -32.54 11.90
C VAL A 302 -32.66 -32.36 10.39
N GLU A 303 -31.70 -32.88 9.62
CA GLU A 303 -31.73 -32.78 8.16
C GLU A 303 -32.92 -33.55 7.55
N ALA A 304 -33.32 -34.67 8.15
CA ALA A 304 -34.52 -35.42 7.79
C ALA A 304 -35.85 -34.75 8.25
N GLY A 305 -35.78 -33.62 8.97
CA GLY A 305 -36.95 -32.95 9.55
C GLY A 305 -37.64 -33.72 10.68
N GLN A 306 -36.92 -34.66 11.30
CA GLN A 306 -37.41 -35.55 12.36
C GLN A 306 -37.09 -35.05 13.77
N PHE A 307 -36.22 -34.05 13.90
CA PHE A 307 -35.82 -33.45 15.18
C PHE A 307 -35.92 -31.92 15.10
N ASP A 308 -36.56 -31.30 16.10
CA ASP A 308 -36.63 -29.83 16.17
C ASP A 308 -35.27 -29.26 16.61
N PRO A 309 -34.60 -28.43 15.80
CA PRO A 309 -33.31 -27.87 16.18
C PRO A 309 -33.33 -27.02 17.46
N ASN A 310 -34.50 -26.54 17.91
CA ASN A 310 -34.61 -25.84 19.18
C ASN A 310 -34.39 -26.76 20.39
N GLU A 311 -34.58 -28.07 20.25
CA GLU A 311 -34.40 -29.07 21.30
C GLU A 311 -32.94 -29.51 21.46
N LEU A 312 -32.03 -29.09 20.56
CA LEU A 312 -30.60 -29.36 20.69
C LEU A 312 -30.05 -28.74 21.99
N GLU A 313 -29.37 -29.54 22.82
CA GLU A 313 -28.76 -29.10 24.09
C GLU A 313 -27.33 -28.54 23.93
N ILE A 314 -27.07 -27.91 22.78
CA ILE A 314 -25.80 -27.26 22.43
C ILE A 314 -26.02 -25.77 22.14
N GLY A 315 -24.92 -25.03 21.94
CA GLY A 315 -24.94 -23.59 21.73
C GLY A 315 -24.80 -22.77 23.02
N PRO A 316 -24.65 -21.43 22.89
CA PRO A 316 -24.68 -20.53 24.04
C PRO A 316 -26.06 -20.50 24.69
N ALA A 317 -26.12 -20.07 25.96
CA ALA A 317 -27.38 -19.93 26.68
C ALA A 317 -28.35 -19.02 25.91
N GLY A 318 -29.58 -19.50 25.65
CA GLY A 318 -30.60 -18.78 24.90
C GLY A 318 -30.42 -18.79 23.37
N ALA A 319 -29.51 -19.62 22.83
CA ALA A 319 -29.33 -19.80 21.40
C ALA A 319 -30.64 -20.20 20.70
N ASP A 320 -30.90 -19.58 19.54
CA ASP A 320 -31.96 -20.01 18.64
C ASP A 320 -31.54 -21.24 17.81
N ALA A 321 -32.51 -21.87 17.15
CA ALA A 321 -32.28 -22.99 16.24
C ALA A 321 -31.11 -22.74 15.26
N LYS A 322 -31.01 -21.53 14.71
CA LYS A 322 -29.97 -21.20 13.73
C LYS A 322 -28.57 -21.29 14.34
N LYS A 323 -28.35 -20.68 15.51
CA LYS A 323 -27.04 -20.75 16.18
C LYS A 323 -26.70 -22.18 16.60
N LYS A 324 -27.68 -22.95 17.10
CA LYS A 324 -27.48 -24.37 17.45
C LYS A 324 -27.09 -25.21 16.24
N LEU A 325 -27.72 -24.99 15.10
CA LEU A 325 -27.39 -25.64 13.83
C LEU A 325 -25.98 -25.31 13.32
N GLN A 326 -25.51 -24.08 13.55
CA GLN A 326 -24.12 -23.71 13.21
C GLN A 326 -23.10 -24.47 14.07
N VAL A 327 -23.36 -24.61 15.37
CA VAL A 327 -22.52 -25.40 16.29
C VAL A 327 -22.54 -26.87 15.88
N LEU A 328 -23.72 -27.42 15.58
CA LEU A 328 -23.89 -28.78 15.08
C LEU A 328 -23.04 -29.01 13.81
N ALA A 329 -23.17 -28.15 12.80
CA ALA A 329 -22.41 -28.24 11.56
C ALA A 329 -20.89 -28.09 11.74
N ALA A 330 -20.46 -27.28 12.72
CA ALA A 330 -19.04 -27.09 13.04
C ALA A 330 -18.45 -28.37 13.65
N VAL A 331 -19.12 -28.98 14.63
CA VAL A 331 -18.65 -30.20 15.31
C VAL A 331 -18.73 -31.42 14.39
N THR A 332 -19.84 -31.61 13.67
CA THR A 332 -19.99 -32.72 12.71
C THR A 332 -18.97 -32.63 11.59
N GLY A 333 -18.80 -31.44 10.99
CA GLY A 333 -17.81 -31.23 9.93
C GLY A 333 -16.36 -31.39 10.41
N GLY A 334 -16.04 -30.85 11.59
CA GLY A 334 -14.71 -30.98 12.20
C GLY A 334 -14.36 -32.43 12.54
N THR A 335 -15.33 -33.20 13.05
CA THR A 335 -15.17 -34.64 13.32
C THR A 335 -14.87 -35.40 12.03
N PHE A 336 -15.71 -35.24 10.99
CA PHE A 336 -15.56 -36.04 9.76
C PHE A 336 -14.25 -35.75 9.03
N GLY A 337 -13.82 -34.49 9.02
CA GLY A 337 -12.57 -34.07 8.38
C GLY A 337 -11.32 -34.74 8.96
N SER A 338 -11.38 -35.26 10.19
CA SER A 338 -10.24 -35.86 10.86
C SER A 338 -10.39 -37.35 11.19
N LEU A 339 -11.43 -38.02 10.66
CA LEU A 339 -11.63 -39.46 10.86
C LEU A 339 -10.57 -40.29 10.11
N THR A 340 -9.96 -41.22 10.83
CA THR A 340 -9.13 -42.31 10.29
C THR A 340 -9.89 -43.63 10.33
N ASP A 341 -9.34 -44.65 9.66
CA ASP A 341 -9.86 -46.03 9.67
C ASP A 341 -9.82 -46.71 11.06
N GLU A 342 -9.07 -46.16 12.00
CA GLU A 342 -9.06 -46.55 13.42
C GLU A 342 -10.31 -46.10 14.20
N SER A 343 -11.11 -45.19 13.65
CA SER A 343 -12.35 -44.74 14.30
C SER A 343 -13.50 -45.72 14.09
N ALA A 344 -14.25 -46.01 15.16
CA ALA A 344 -15.46 -46.83 15.10
C ALA A 344 -16.55 -46.28 14.14
N MET A 345 -16.55 -44.97 13.87
CA MET A 345 -17.52 -44.34 12.96
C MET A 345 -17.09 -44.37 11.49
N TYR A 346 -15.83 -44.69 11.20
CA TYR A 346 -15.24 -44.51 9.86
C TYR A 346 -15.98 -45.29 8.77
N ALA A 347 -16.24 -46.58 8.99
CA ALA A 347 -16.86 -47.43 7.98
C ALA A 347 -18.26 -46.94 7.57
N GLN A 348 -19.07 -46.52 8.55
CA GLN A 348 -20.41 -46.00 8.29
C GLN A 348 -20.35 -44.64 7.57
N ILE A 349 -19.48 -43.72 8.03
CA ILE A 349 -19.35 -42.41 7.39
C ILE A 349 -18.83 -42.53 5.96
N LYS A 350 -17.88 -43.43 5.70
CA LYS A 350 -17.39 -43.71 4.36
C LYS A 350 -18.51 -44.22 3.45
N GLN A 351 -19.30 -45.19 3.92
CA GLN A 351 -20.44 -45.70 3.17
C GLN A 351 -21.48 -44.60 2.90
N ASP A 352 -21.87 -43.84 3.93
CA ASP A 352 -22.84 -42.76 3.81
C ASP A 352 -22.36 -41.67 2.83
N ALA A 353 -21.04 -41.42 2.78
CA ALA A 353 -20.44 -40.48 1.84
C ALA A 353 -20.43 -41.02 0.39
N GLU A 354 -20.19 -42.31 0.18
CA GLU A 354 -20.30 -42.96 -1.14
C GLU A 354 -21.75 -42.94 -1.67
N GLU A 355 -22.73 -43.02 -0.77
CA GLU A 355 -24.16 -42.98 -1.08
C GLU A 355 -24.74 -41.54 -1.14
N LEU A 356 -23.94 -40.51 -0.81
CA LEU A 356 -24.37 -39.11 -0.81
C LEU A 356 -24.88 -38.72 -2.20
N GLY A 357 -26.20 -38.51 -2.30
CA GLY A 357 -26.88 -38.28 -3.57
C GLY A 357 -26.32 -37.10 -4.37
N GLN A 358 -26.42 -37.18 -5.70
CA GLN A 358 -25.93 -36.18 -6.66
C GLN A 358 -26.71 -34.85 -6.67
N HIS A 359 -27.50 -34.55 -5.63
CA HIS A 359 -28.58 -33.57 -5.67
C HIS A 359 -28.38 -32.36 -4.75
N LEU A 360 -27.19 -32.18 -4.15
CA LEU A 360 -26.91 -30.95 -3.42
C LEU A 360 -26.90 -29.76 -4.38
N SER A 361 -27.62 -28.71 -4.02
CA SER A 361 -27.65 -27.45 -4.77
C SER A 361 -26.76 -26.41 -4.11
N PHE A 362 -26.07 -25.62 -4.91
CA PHE A 362 -25.30 -24.47 -4.45
C PHE A 362 -26.08 -23.17 -4.72
N PRO A 363 -26.16 -22.21 -3.78
CA PRO A 363 -25.45 -22.18 -2.51
C PRO A 363 -25.98 -23.20 -1.47
N LEU A 364 -25.07 -23.90 -0.79
CA LEU A 364 -25.35 -24.87 0.27
C LEU A 364 -25.09 -24.24 1.64
N ASP A 365 -26.12 -24.11 2.48
CA ASP A 365 -25.97 -23.70 3.88
C ASP A 365 -25.73 -24.93 4.75
N ARG A 366 -24.54 -25.05 5.33
CA ARG A 366 -24.15 -26.20 6.17
C ARG A 366 -25.02 -26.32 7.41
N SER A 367 -25.57 -25.22 7.92
CA SER A 367 -26.45 -25.27 9.09
C SER A 367 -27.80 -25.90 8.77
N LEU A 368 -28.23 -25.88 7.50
CA LEU A 368 -29.47 -26.51 7.05
C LEU A 368 -29.25 -27.95 6.55
N SER A 369 -27.99 -28.34 6.30
CA SER A 369 -27.61 -29.70 5.88
C SER A 369 -26.33 -30.14 6.60
N PRO A 370 -26.33 -30.19 7.96
CA PRO A 370 -25.12 -30.40 8.76
C PRO A 370 -24.48 -31.76 8.51
N TYR A 371 -25.28 -32.77 8.15
CA TYR A 371 -24.80 -34.11 7.91
C TYR A 371 -24.31 -34.28 6.47
N SER A 372 -25.14 -33.95 5.47
CA SER A 372 -24.74 -34.04 4.06
C SER A 372 -23.56 -33.14 3.70
N SER A 373 -23.47 -31.95 4.30
CA SER A 373 -22.31 -31.07 4.06
C SER A 373 -21.03 -31.64 4.67
N ALA A 374 -21.08 -32.29 5.83
CA ALA A 374 -19.93 -32.95 6.43
C ALA A 374 -19.49 -34.16 5.58
N LEU A 375 -20.42 -34.97 5.07
CA LEU A 375 -20.12 -36.06 4.13
C LEU A 375 -19.49 -35.55 2.83
N LEU A 376 -20.02 -34.43 2.29
CA LEU A 376 -19.43 -33.81 1.10
C LEU A 376 -18.00 -33.33 1.38
N ALA A 377 -17.76 -32.64 2.50
CA ALA A 377 -16.41 -32.23 2.89
C ALA A 377 -15.46 -33.42 3.06
N TYR A 378 -15.94 -34.53 3.64
CA TYR A 378 -15.19 -35.77 3.75
C TYR A 378 -14.83 -36.33 2.36
N ASN A 379 -15.78 -36.46 1.44
CA ASN A 379 -15.49 -36.90 0.06
C ASN A 379 -14.49 -36.00 -0.66
N LEU A 380 -14.63 -34.68 -0.50
CA LEU A 380 -13.70 -33.71 -1.07
C LEU A 380 -12.30 -33.86 -0.51
N SER A 381 -12.17 -34.20 0.77
CA SER A 381 -10.87 -34.47 1.38
C SER A 381 -10.22 -35.70 0.75
N LEU A 382 -10.96 -36.78 0.45
CA LEU A 382 -10.40 -37.98 -0.20
C LEU A 382 -9.88 -37.72 -1.62
N VAL A 383 -10.59 -36.89 -2.40
CA VAL A 383 -10.30 -36.65 -3.82
C VAL A 383 -9.25 -35.55 -4.04
N GLY A 384 -9.01 -34.68 -3.05
CA GLY A 384 -8.29 -33.40 -3.24
C GLY A 384 -6.93 -33.45 -3.94
N ASN A 385 -6.20 -34.58 -3.88
CA ASN A 385 -4.90 -34.77 -4.54
C ASN A 385 -4.91 -35.86 -5.64
N GLN A 386 -6.08 -36.40 -5.99
CA GLN A 386 -6.23 -37.48 -6.96
C GLN A 386 -6.62 -36.92 -8.33
N LEU A 387 -5.74 -37.10 -9.31
CA LEU A 387 -5.97 -36.72 -10.72
C LEU A 387 -6.38 -37.92 -11.60
N ASP A 388 -7.23 -38.79 -11.06
CA ASP A 388 -7.82 -39.94 -11.74
C ASP A 388 -9.31 -40.13 -11.37
N ALA A 389 -9.88 -39.22 -10.58
CA ALA A 389 -11.27 -39.26 -10.16
C ALA A 389 -12.23 -38.96 -11.34
N PRO A 390 -13.37 -39.65 -11.43
CA PRO A 390 -14.37 -39.40 -12.47
C PRO A 390 -15.02 -38.01 -12.32
N LYS A 391 -15.75 -37.57 -13.36
CA LYS A 391 -16.50 -36.29 -13.33
C LYS A 391 -17.38 -36.21 -12.08
N SER A 392 -17.23 -35.14 -11.30
CA SER A 392 -18.11 -34.83 -10.19
C SER A 392 -19.50 -34.44 -10.70
N PRO A 393 -20.58 -34.85 -10.02
CA PRO A 393 -21.93 -34.39 -10.36
C PRO A 393 -22.10 -32.87 -10.24
N TYR A 394 -21.18 -32.19 -9.54
CA TYR A 394 -21.23 -30.74 -9.32
C TYR A 394 -20.26 -29.95 -10.21
N ALA A 395 -19.52 -30.62 -11.11
CA ALA A 395 -18.48 -29.99 -11.94
C ALA A 395 -19.00 -28.85 -12.82
N ASP A 396 -20.21 -29.00 -13.36
CA ASP A 396 -20.81 -28.01 -14.25
C ASP A 396 -21.25 -26.74 -13.49
N ASN A 397 -21.41 -26.81 -12.17
CA ASN A 397 -21.74 -25.64 -11.35
C ASN A 397 -20.58 -24.66 -11.26
N PHE A 398 -19.36 -25.16 -11.05
CA PHE A 398 -18.12 -24.40 -10.96
C PHE A 398 -16.93 -25.38 -11.04
N PRO A 399 -15.83 -25.09 -11.76
CA PRO A 399 -15.54 -23.84 -12.48
C PRO A 399 -16.36 -23.62 -13.76
N GLY A 400 -17.09 -24.63 -14.23
CA GLY A 400 -18.05 -24.48 -15.35
C GLY A 400 -17.87 -25.56 -16.41
N ALA A 401 -18.92 -25.78 -17.19
CA ALA A 401 -18.91 -26.78 -18.25
C ALA A 401 -18.15 -26.30 -19.49
N VAL A 402 -17.56 -27.25 -20.22
CA VAL A 402 -17.03 -27.04 -21.57
C VAL A 402 -18.05 -27.59 -22.57
N PRO A 403 -18.35 -26.87 -23.68
CA PRO A 403 -19.21 -27.39 -24.74
C PRO A 403 -18.70 -28.73 -25.28
N SER A 404 -19.60 -29.68 -25.51
CA SER A 404 -19.22 -31.03 -25.95
C SER A 404 -18.54 -31.06 -27.32
N ASP A 405 -18.80 -30.06 -28.15
CA ASP A 405 -18.22 -29.84 -29.48
C ASP A 405 -16.93 -29.02 -29.47
N ALA A 406 -16.45 -28.59 -28.30
CA ALA A 406 -15.16 -27.90 -28.19
C ALA A 406 -14.02 -28.79 -28.71
N PRO A 407 -13.15 -28.28 -29.61
CA PRO A 407 -12.04 -29.05 -30.14
C PRO A 407 -11.03 -29.40 -29.02
N ARG A 408 -10.67 -30.69 -28.94
CA ARG A 408 -9.60 -31.16 -28.06
C ARG A 408 -8.28 -30.96 -28.79
N VAL A 409 -7.29 -30.47 -28.08
CA VAL A 409 -5.95 -30.28 -28.61
C VAL A 409 -5.29 -31.65 -28.72
N GLU A 410 -4.92 -32.02 -29.96
CA GLU A 410 -4.18 -33.27 -30.21
C GLU A 410 -2.80 -33.21 -29.59
N GLN A 411 -2.12 -32.08 -29.69
CA GLN A 411 -0.79 -31.89 -29.12
C GLN A 411 -0.47 -30.41 -28.85
N LYS A 412 -0.15 -30.08 -27.59
CA LYS A 412 0.39 -28.77 -27.19
C LYS A 412 1.75 -28.96 -26.53
N ARG A 413 2.73 -28.23 -27.01
CA ARG A 413 4.11 -28.21 -26.50
C ARG A 413 4.30 -26.99 -25.60
N ILE A 414 4.72 -27.21 -24.35
CA ILE A 414 4.90 -26.17 -23.34
C ILE A 414 6.35 -26.19 -22.84
N PRO A 415 7.15 -25.13 -23.08
CA PRO A 415 8.45 -24.99 -22.45
C PRO A 415 8.26 -24.71 -20.96
N VAL A 416 8.88 -25.55 -20.12
CA VAL A 416 8.94 -25.39 -18.68
C VAL A 416 10.36 -25.01 -18.30
N ASP A 417 10.52 -23.76 -17.89
CA ASP A 417 11.78 -23.23 -17.39
C ASP A 417 11.94 -23.57 -15.89
N PHE A 418 13.02 -24.24 -15.54
CA PHE A 418 13.37 -24.54 -14.15
C PHE A 418 14.38 -23.52 -13.60
N ASP A 419 14.86 -22.57 -14.39
CA ASP A 419 15.76 -21.51 -13.94
C ASP A 419 14.96 -20.33 -13.38
N TYR A 420 14.69 -20.36 -12.08
CA TYR A 420 13.98 -19.29 -11.37
C TYR A 420 14.53 -19.09 -9.96
N SER A 421 14.34 -17.88 -9.41
CA SER A 421 14.69 -17.59 -8.02
C SER A 421 13.56 -17.95 -7.05
N THR A 422 13.90 -18.33 -5.83
CA THR A 422 12.92 -18.50 -4.74
C THR A 422 12.59 -17.18 -4.03
N PHE A 423 13.36 -16.12 -4.30
CA PHE A 423 13.22 -14.77 -3.72
C PHE A 423 13.29 -14.69 -2.19
N ASP A 424 13.75 -15.73 -1.49
CA ASP A 424 13.83 -15.77 -0.02
C ASP A 424 14.62 -14.58 0.57
N TYR A 425 15.54 -14.00 -0.20
CA TYR A 425 16.33 -12.83 0.17
C TYR A 425 15.51 -11.54 0.33
N LEU A 426 14.29 -11.47 -0.23
CA LEU A 426 13.44 -10.27 -0.18
C LEU A 426 12.76 -10.07 1.18
N ARG A 427 12.59 -11.14 1.97
CA ARG A 427 11.89 -11.11 3.27
C ARG A 427 10.47 -10.55 3.21
N GLN A 428 9.82 -10.76 2.07
CA GLN A 428 8.46 -10.34 1.78
C GLN A 428 7.43 -11.36 2.30
N GLY A 429 6.17 -10.96 2.36
CA GLY A 429 5.08 -11.76 2.93
C GLY A 429 4.77 -13.00 2.10
N THR A 430 4.49 -12.81 0.80
CA THR A 430 4.35 -13.90 -0.16
C THR A 430 5.00 -13.48 -1.47
N VAL A 431 5.66 -14.43 -2.13
CA VAL A 431 6.33 -14.21 -3.42
C VAL A 431 5.76 -15.16 -4.47
N PRO A 432 5.71 -14.74 -5.75
CA PRO A 432 5.23 -15.59 -6.82
C PRO A 432 5.94 -16.95 -6.90
N LYS A 433 5.13 -17.99 -7.10
CA LYS A 433 5.63 -19.34 -7.42
C LYS A 433 5.67 -19.49 -8.94
N HIS A 434 6.59 -20.29 -9.46
CA HIS A 434 6.77 -20.44 -10.90
C HIS A 434 5.67 -21.32 -11.54
N TRP A 435 4.43 -20.83 -11.58
CA TRP A 435 3.31 -21.47 -12.25
C TRP A 435 3.31 -21.09 -13.72
N ILE A 436 3.46 -22.07 -14.60
CA ILE A 436 3.45 -21.88 -16.04
C ILE A 436 2.04 -22.15 -16.56
N SER A 437 1.43 -21.10 -17.11
CA SER A 437 0.14 -21.15 -17.80
C SER A 437 0.27 -21.89 -19.14
N THR A 438 -0.58 -22.88 -19.36
CA THR A 438 -0.53 -23.70 -20.59
C THR A 438 -1.45 -23.20 -21.70
N GLY A 439 -2.38 -22.29 -21.37
CA GLY A 439 -3.48 -21.90 -22.26
C GLY A 439 -4.49 -23.02 -22.52
N LEU A 440 -4.47 -24.09 -21.71
CA LEU A 440 -5.38 -25.22 -21.81
C LEU A 440 -6.32 -25.28 -20.61
N TYR A 441 -7.54 -25.72 -20.89
CA TYR A 441 -8.55 -26.06 -19.90
C TYR A 441 -8.83 -27.57 -19.97
N ALA A 442 -8.80 -28.21 -18.81
CA ALA A 442 -9.16 -29.61 -18.62
C ALA A 442 -10.69 -29.76 -18.50
N PRO A 443 -11.39 -30.42 -19.45
CA PRO A 443 -12.81 -30.72 -19.28
C PRO A 443 -13.03 -31.70 -18.12
N ALA A 444 -14.08 -31.48 -17.33
CA ALA A 444 -14.34 -32.29 -16.14
C ALA A 444 -14.52 -33.78 -16.47
N GLY A 445 -13.69 -34.62 -15.86
CA GLY A 445 -13.68 -36.08 -15.99
C GLY A 445 -13.15 -36.65 -17.30
N GLU A 446 -12.75 -35.81 -18.26
CA GLU A 446 -12.09 -36.24 -19.50
C GLU A 446 -10.59 -36.49 -19.23
N TRP A 447 -10.02 -37.48 -19.93
CA TRP A 447 -8.60 -37.81 -19.83
C TRP A 447 -7.73 -36.81 -20.60
N ILE A 448 -6.62 -36.44 -19.97
CA ILE A 448 -5.54 -35.61 -20.51
C ILE A 448 -4.27 -36.44 -20.40
N THR A 449 -3.46 -36.45 -21.46
CA THR A 449 -2.15 -37.09 -21.43
C THR A 449 -1.08 -36.02 -21.28
N VAL A 450 -0.22 -36.14 -20.28
CA VAL A 450 0.96 -35.29 -20.09
C VAL A 450 2.20 -36.14 -20.30
N HIS A 451 2.98 -35.80 -21.33
CA HIS A 451 4.23 -36.47 -21.67
C HIS A 451 5.39 -35.72 -21.05
N VAL A 452 6.04 -36.34 -20.08
CA VAL A 452 7.17 -35.76 -19.35
C VAL A 452 8.48 -36.38 -19.85
N PRO A 453 9.42 -35.59 -20.39
CA PRO A 453 10.69 -36.11 -20.90
C PRO A 453 11.52 -36.81 -19.83
N GLU A 454 12.35 -37.76 -20.27
CA GLU A 454 13.35 -38.43 -19.42
C GLU A 454 14.25 -37.43 -18.67
N GLY A 455 14.59 -37.79 -17.43
CA GLY A 455 15.40 -36.96 -16.54
C GLY A 455 14.72 -35.69 -16.02
N THR A 456 13.42 -35.50 -16.22
CA THR A 456 12.66 -34.40 -15.61
C THR A 456 12.25 -34.77 -14.19
N THR A 457 12.67 -33.99 -13.21
CA THR A 457 12.30 -34.18 -11.80
C THR A 457 11.85 -32.86 -11.18
N GLY A 458 11.01 -32.92 -10.16
CA GLY A 458 10.50 -31.72 -9.49
C GLY A 458 9.49 -30.94 -10.33
N LEU A 459 8.58 -31.63 -11.01
CA LEU A 459 7.50 -31.02 -11.79
C LEU A 459 6.16 -31.47 -11.24
N ASP A 460 5.27 -30.53 -10.96
CA ASP A 460 3.88 -30.81 -10.66
C ASP A 460 2.97 -30.37 -11.81
N VAL A 461 1.85 -31.07 -11.97
CA VAL A 461 0.70 -30.60 -12.74
C VAL A 461 -0.41 -30.19 -11.79
N GLN A 462 -1.09 -29.08 -12.09
CA GLN A 462 -2.25 -28.61 -11.36
C GLN A 462 -3.41 -28.34 -12.32
N ILE A 463 -4.62 -28.73 -11.93
CA ILE A 463 -5.87 -28.39 -12.62
C ILE A 463 -6.71 -27.55 -11.67
N GLY A 464 -7.04 -26.33 -12.09
CA GLY A 464 -7.74 -25.33 -11.30
C GLY A 464 -6.82 -24.23 -10.75
N ALA A 465 -7.30 -22.99 -10.80
CA ALA A 465 -6.61 -21.81 -10.24
C ALA A 465 -7.13 -21.43 -8.84
N HIS A 466 -8.31 -21.91 -8.47
CA HIS A 466 -9.03 -21.53 -7.25
C HIS A 466 -8.54 -22.34 -6.05
N THR A 467 -7.49 -21.86 -5.38
CA THR A 467 -6.82 -22.60 -4.30
C THR A 467 -7.54 -22.55 -2.96
N ASP A 468 -8.55 -21.68 -2.83
CA ASP A 468 -9.29 -21.51 -1.59
C ASP A 468 -10.07 -22.76 -1.19
N ASN A 469 -9.83 -23.18 0.06
CA ASN A 469 -10.61 -24.19 0.74
C ASN A 469 -11.75 -23.54 1.52
N LEU A 470 -12.98 -23.74 1.06
CA LEU A 470 -14.16 -23.13 1.68
C LEU A 470 -14.82 -24.01 2.75
N THR A 471 -14.26 -25.17 3.13
CA THR A 471 -14.94 -26.11 4.04
C THR A 471 -15.26 -25.51 5.41
N SER A 472 -14.53 -24.49 5.83
CA SER A 472 -14.77 -23.73 7.07
C SER A 472 -15.92 -22.71 6.98
N GLN A 473 -16.31 -22.29 5.77
CA GLN A 473 -17.39 -21.33 5.54
C GLN A 473 -18.75 -21.93 5.90
N ASN A 474 -19.67 -21.11 6.43
CA ASN A 474 -21.02 -21.57 6.78
C ASN A 474 -21.89 -21.86 5.55
N VAL A 475 -21.71 -21.08 4.48
CA VAL A 475 -22.43 -21.22 3.22
C VAL A 475 -21.41 -21.42 2.11
N TRP A 476 -21.61 -22.44 1.28
CA TRP A 476 -20.80 -22.73 0.11
C TRP A 476 -21.55 -22.31 -1.16
N LYS A 477 -21.08 -21.29 -1.87
CA LYS A 477 -21.64 -20.83 -3.16
C LYS A 477 -21.18 -21.65 -4.36
N ARG A 478 -20.12 -22.45 -4.17
CA ARG A 478 -19.56 -23.45 -5.08
C ARG A 478 -19.04 -24.62 -4.26
N LEU A 479 -18.61 -25.69 -4.91
CA LEU A 479 -17.86 -26.74 -4.22
C LEU A 479 -16.66 -26.16 -3.45
N PRO A 480 -16.43 -26.57 -2.19
CA PRO A 480 -15.37 -26.01 -1.36
C PRO A 480 -13.94 -26.13 -1.88
N ILE A 481 -13.63 -27.25 -2.53
CA ILE A 481 -12.29 -27.56 -3.05
C ILE A 481 -12.47 -27.98 -4.50
N VAL A 482 -11.87 -27.24 -5.43
CA VAL A 482 -11.99 -27.51 -6.88
C VAL A 482 -10.64 -27.61 -7.59
N THR A 483 -9.53 -27.38 -6.89
CA THR A 483 -8.17 -27.49 -7.45
C THR A 483 -7.56 -28.85 -7.07
N GLN A 484 -6.87 -29.49 -8.01
CA GLN A 484 -6.11 -30.73 -7.77
C GLN A 484 -4.69 -30.55 -8.27
N ARG A 485 -3.73 -31.14 -7.55
CA ARG A 485 -2.31 -31.08 -7.89
C ARG A 485 -1.66 -32.45 -7.70
N LYS A 486 -0.75 -32.82 -8.61
CA LYS A 486 -0.01 -34.08 -8.57
C LYS A 486 1.42 -33.89 -9.07
N THR A 487 2.38 -34.52 -8.41
CA THR A 487 3.76 -34.60 -8.89
C THR A 487 3.88 -35.56 -10.07
N LEU A 488 4.60 -35.14 -11.10
CA LEU A 488 4.88 -35.91 -12.29
C LEU A 488 6.31 -36.46 -12.25
N SER A 489 6.44 -37.73 -12.62
CA SER A 489 7.72 -38.37 -12.95
C SER A 489 7.96 -38.31 -14.47
N PRO A 490 9.14 -38.68 -14.99
CA PRO A 490 9.29 -38.96 -16.41
C PRO A 490 8.29 -40.01 -16.90
N GLY A 491 7.89 -39.91 -18.18
CA GLY A 491 6.95 -40.80 -18.85
C GLY A 491 5.58 -40.17 -19.14
N ASP A 492 4.65 -41.03 -19.57
CA ASP A 492 3.29 -40.63 -19.95
C ASP A 492 2.37 -40.70 -18.73
N HIS A 493 1.67 -39.61 -18.45
CA HIS A 493 0.70 -39.52 -17.36
C HIS A 493 -0.69 -39.27 -17.91
N GLN A 494 -1.58 -40.24 -17.74
CA GLN A 494 -3.01 -40.01 -17.91
C GLN A 494 -3.58 -39.41 -16.64
N ILE A 495 -4.15 -38.22 -16.76
CA ILE A 495 -4.78 -37.48 -15.66
C ILE A 495 -6.17 -37.03 -16.04
N ARG A 496 -7.06 -36.89 -15.06
CA ARG A 496 -8.35 -36.22 -15.20
C ARG A 496 -8.74 -35.53 -13.91
N SER A 497 -9.37 -34.36 -14.01
CA SER A 497 -9.92 -33.65 -12.86
C SER A 497 -11.42 -33.93 -12.76
N PRO A 498 -11.96 -34.21 -11.56
CA PRO A 498 -13.40 -34.38 -11.38
C PRO A 498 -14.19 -33.08 -11.66
N TYR A 499 -13.57 -31.90 -11.53
CA TYR A 499 -14.25 -30.61 -11.69
C TYR A 499 -13.88 -29.88 -12.98
N GLY A 500 -12.73 -30.22 -13.57
CA GLY A 500 -12.14 -29.45 -14.66
C GLY A 500 -11.50 -28.15 -14.16
N GLY A 501 -10.84 -27.43 -15.06
CA GLY A 501 -10.13 -26.19 -14.72
C GLY A 501 -9.00 -25.87 -15.67
N LEU A 502 -8.43 -24.67 -15.56
CA LEU A 502 -7.18 -24.32 -16.25
C LEU A 502 -6.04 -25.23 -15.79
N LEU A 503 -5.17 -25.61 -16.72
CA LEU A 503 -4.06 -26.53 -16.47
C LEU A 503 -2.74 -25.76 -16.35
N TYR A 504 -1.99 -26.07 -15.30
CA TYR A 504 -0.70 -25.45 -14.97
C TYR A 504 0.41 -26.51 -14.83
N LEU A 505 1.61 -26.13 -15.24
CA LEU A 505 2.84 -26.87 -14.96
C LEU A 505 3.67 -26.07 -13.96
N ILE A 506 4.13 -26.72 -12.88
CA ILE A 506 4.76 -26.04 -11.75
C ILE A 506 6.08 -26.74 -11.41
N PRO A 507 7.24 -26.23 -11.87
CA PRO A 507 8.52 -26.63 -11.32
C PRO A 507 8.55 -26.35 -9.81
N THR A 508 8.96 -27.35 -9.04
CA THR A 508 8.96 -27.31 -7.57
C THR A 508 10.34 -27.07 -6.98
N LYS A 509 11.39 -27.13 -7.81
CA LYS A 509 12.78 -26.88 -7.42
C LYS A 509 13.52 -26.16 -8.56
N PRO A 510 14.24 -25.05 -8.27
CA PRO A 510 15.09 -24.42 -9.26
C PRO A 510 16.18 -25.37 -9.78
N GLN A 511 16.40 -25.37 -11.09
CA GLN A 511 17.47 -26.08 -11.79
C GLN A 511 18.06 -25.12 -12.83
N PRO A 512 19.18 -24.44 -12.50
CA PRO A 512 19.76 -23.40 -13.36
C PRO A 512 20.03 -23.88 -14.79
N GLY A 513 19.64 -23.06 -15.78
CA GLY A 513 19.81 -23.33 -17.20
C GLY A 513 19.01 -24.51 -17.78
N ILE A 514 18.07 -25.08 -17.03
CA ILE A 514 17.28 -26.24 -17.47
C ILE A 514 15.90 -25.80 -17.95
N VAL A 515 15.65 -26.02 -19.25
CA VAL A 515 14.30 -25.92 -19.84
C VAL A 515 13.89 -27.30 -20.35
N LYS A 516 12.66 -27.73 -20.04
CA LYS A 516 12.08 -29.00 -20.51
C LYS A 516 10.82 -28.73 -21.30
N GLU A 517 10.64 -29.44 -22.40
CA GLU A 517 9.46 -29.29 -23.26
C GLU A 517 8.45 -30.39 -22.90
N ILE A 518 7.32 -29.99 -22.33
CA ILE A 518 6.26 -30.89 -21.87
C ILE A 518 5.13 -30.89 -22.89
N THR A 519 4.75 -32.07 -23.38
CA THR A 519 3.65 -32.22 -24.34
C THR A 519 2.36 -32.60 -23.62
N ILE A 520 1.25 -31.95 -23.99
CA ILE A 520 -0.09 -32.19 -23.42
C ILE A 520 -1.10 -32.49 -24.54
N GLU A 521 -1.95 -33.49 -24.33
CA GLU A 521 -3.03 -33.92 -25.24
C GLU A 521 -4.38 -33.95 -24.51
N GLY A 522 -5.49 -33.66 -25.21
CA GLY A 522 -6.87 -33.84 -24.71
C GLY A 522 -7.52 -32.62 -24.07
N GLY A 523 -6.76 -31.58 -23.71
CA GLY A 523 -7.31 -30.32 -23.20
C GLY A 523 -8.03 -29.48 -24.28
N VAL A 524 -8.82 -28.50 -23.86
CA VAL A 524 -9.47 -27.50 -24.75
C VAL A 524 -8.72 -26.18 -24.66
N GLN A 525 -8.59 -25.43 -25.76
CA GLN A 525 -7.93 -24.13 -25.69
C GLN A 525 -8.75 -23.13 -24.86
N ALA A 526 -8.07 -22.40 -24.00
CA ALA A 526 -8.63 -21.30 -23.22
C ALA A 526 -8.22 -19.96 -23.84
N PRO A 527 -9.06 -18.91 -23.75
CA PRO A 527 -8.61 -17.56 -24.08
C PRO A 527 -7.38 -17.20 -23.24
N TYR A 528 -6.24 -17.02 -23.89
CA TYR A 528 -4.97 -16.76 -23.23
C TYR A 528 -4.20 -15.71 -24.02
N TYR A 529 -4.10 -14.51 -23.44
CA TYR A 529 -3.35 -13.40 -24.01
C TYR A 529 -2.03 -13.24 -23.26
N VAL A 530 -0.93 -13.11 -24.00
CA VAL A 530 0.40 -12.82 -23.45
C VAL A 530 0.92 -11.53 -24.08
N LEU A 531 1.16 -10.51 -23.24
CA LEU A 531 1.65 -9.20 -23.66
C LEU A 531 2.98 -9.33 -24.41
N GLY A 532 3.05 -8.75 -25.61
CA GLY A 532 4.24 -8.81 -26.47
C GLY A 532 4.38 -10.08 -27.31
N GLU A 533 3.58 -11.12 -27.04
CA GLU A 533 3.57 -12.37 -27.83
C GLU A 533 2.28 -12.55 -28.65
N THR A 534 1.12 -12.22 -28.07
CA THR A 534 -0.18 -12.34 -28.73
C THR A 534 -0.45 -11.11 -29.59
N THR A 535 -0.64 -11.29 -30.89
CA THR A 535 -0.97 -10.18 -31.81
C THR A 535 -2.46 -9.83 -31.73
N ASP A 536 -2.81 -8.58 -32.05
CA ASP A 536 -4.21 -8.12 -32.10
C ASP A 536 -5.07 -8.97 -33.03
N GLU A 537 -4.52 -9.37 -34.19
CA GLU A 537 -5.20 -10.25 -35.15
C GLU A 537 -5.50 -11.63 -34.53
N ALA A 538 -4.50 -12.26 -33.88
CA ALA A 538 -4.69 -13.54 -33.21
C ALA A 538 -5.69 -13.42 -32.06
N TRP A 539 -5.66 -12.30 -31.32
CA TRP A 539 -6.55 -12.07 -30.18
C TRP A 539 -8.02 -12.14 -30.55
N THR A 540 -8.42 -11.62 -31.72
CA THR A 540 -9.81 -11.69 -32.20
C THR A 540 -10.36 -13.11 -32.27
N SER A 541 -9.49 -14.11 -32.51
CA SER A 541 -9.88 -15.52 -32.55
C SER A 541 -9.67 -16.21 -31.21
N ILE A 542 -8.56 -15.93 -30.51
CA ILE A 542 -8.22 -16.55 -29.22
C ILE A 542 -9.27 -16.25 -28.16
N ARG A 543 -9.79 -15.01 -28.11
CA ARG A 543 -10.77 -14.61 -27.11
C ARG A 543 -12.09 -15.39 -27.19
N GLU A 544 -12.40 -15.94 -28.36
CA GLU A 544 -13.61 -16.72 -28.63
C GLU A 544 -13.48 -18.21 -28.29
N TYR A 545 -12.33 -18.67 -27.81
CA TYR A 545 -12.19 -20.05 -27.36
C TYR A 545 -13.20 -20.41 -26.26
N GLN A 546 -13.66 -21.67 -26.33
CA GLN A 546 -14.87 -22.12 -25.63
C GLN A 546 -14.66 -22.53 -24.18
N ALA A 547 -13.43 -22.44 -23.65
CA ALA A 547 -13.21 -22.64 -22.23
C ALA A 547 -14.02 -21.62 -21.40
N PRO A 548 -14.44 -21.97 -20.17
CA PRO A 548 -15.17 -21.06 -19.29
C PRO A 548 -14.29 -20.01 -18.60
N TRP A 549 -12.97 -20.21 -18.58
CA TRP A 549 -11.99 -19.34 -17.93
C TRP A 549 -10.90 -18.92 -18.90
N ALA A 550 -10.36 -17.73 -18.67
CA ALA A 550 -9.35 -17.06 -19.48
C ALA A 550 -8.18 -16.59 -18.61
N GLU A 551 -7.02 -16.40 -19.24
CA GLU A 551 -5.86 -15.75 -18.62
C GLU A 551 -5.36 -14.56 -19.46
N LEU A 552 -5.04 -13.45 -18.80
CA LEU A 552 -4.34 -12.30 -19.39
C LEU A 552 -3.01 -12.13 -18.67
N GLN A 553 -1.89 -12.33 -19.37
CA GLN A 553 -0.55 -12.32 -18.81
C GLN A 553 0.25 -11.12 -19.31
N SER A 554 0.76 -10.32 -18.37
CA SER A 554 1.79 -9.31 -18.58
C SER A 554 3.15 -9.81 -18.09
N ARG A 555 4.14 -8.91 -17.98
CA ARG A 555 5.44 -9.22 -17.37
C ARG A 555 5.31 -9.46 -15.85
N ARG A 556 4.42 -8.72 -15.18
CA ARG A 556 4.32 -8.69 -13.71
C ARG A 556 3.07 -9.33 -13.14
N VAL A 557 2.03 -9.54 -13.95
CA VAL A 557 0.71 -9.97 -13.50
C VAL A 557 0.10 -11.00 -14.46
N ILE A 558 -0.61 -11.99 -13.90
CA ILE A 558 -1.53 -12.85 -14.63
C ILE A 558 -2.92 -12.70 -14.01
N LEU A 559 -3.90 -12.25 -14.80
CA LEU A 559 -5.30 -12.20 -14.42
C LEU A 559 -6.00 -13.48 -14.87
N THR A 560 -6.63 -14.20 -13.96
CA THR A 560 -7.49 -15.38 -14.24
C THR A 560 -8.95 -15.00 -14.01
N LEU A 561 -9.73 -15.00 -15.08
CA LEU A 561 -11.08 -14.42 -15.11
C LEU A 561 -12.06 -15.35 -15.84
N PRO A 562 -13.37 -15.29 -15.55
CA PRO A 562 -14.37 -15.92 -16.42
C PRO A 562 -14.25 -15.37 -17.84
N SER A 563 -14.27 -16.24 -18.85
CA SER A 563 -13.98 -15.86 -20.25
C SER A 563 -14.94 -14.81 -20.81
N GLU A 564 -16.13 -14.67 -20.24
CA GLU A 564 -17.11 -13.64 -20.67
C GLU A 564 -16.58 -12.20 -20.50
N TYR A 565 -15.78 -11.92 -19.46
CA TYR A 565 -15.18 -10.60 -19.24
C TYR A 565 -14.06 -10.29 -20.23
N VAL A 566 -13.49 -11.33 -20.83
CA VAL A 566 -12.32 -11.24 -21.70
C VAL A 566 -12.72 -11.25 -23.18
N ARG A 567 -13.82 -11.92 -23.53
CA ARG A 567 -14.39 -11.93 -24.90
C ARG A 567 -14.69 -10.53 -25.43
N THR A 568 -15.09 -9.61 -24.55
CA THR A 568 -15.43 -8.22 -24.90
C THR A 568 -14.25 -7.26 -24.78
N LEU A 569 -13.06 -7.74 -24.42
CA LEU A 569 -11.87 -6.91 -24.28
C LEU A 569 -11.16 -6.79 -25.63
N ASP A 570 -11.24 -5.62 -26.26
CA ASP A 570 -10.63 -5.37 -27.57
C ASP A 570 -9.12 -5.09 -27.48
N ASP A 571 -8.68 -4.35 -26.45
CA ASP A 571 -7.29 -3.95 -26.25
C ASP A 571 -6.78 -4.39 -24.86
N PRO A 572 -6.29 -5.64 -24.73
CA PRO A 572 -5.66 -6.11 -23.50
C PRO A 572 -4.31 -5.45 -23.21
N GLN A 573 -3.62 -4.91 -24.23
CA GLN A 573 -2.27 -4.38 -24.07
C GLN A 573 -2.26 -3.17 -23.14
N ALA A 574 -3.09 -2.15 -23.41
CA ALA A 574 -3.15 -0.95 -22.59
C ALA A 574 -3.53 -1.26 -21.14
N LEU A 575 -4.39 -2.26 -20.93
CA LEU A 575 -4.78 -2.73 -19.60
C LEU A 575 -3.60 -3.38 -18.86
N LEU A 576 -2.92 -4.32 -19.51
CA LEU A 576 -1.83 -5.09 -18.89
C LEU A 576 -0.61 -4.22 -18.58
N GLU A 577 -0.33 -3.21 -19.39
CA GLU A 577 0.69 -2.20 -19.08
C GLU A 577 0.35 -1.40 -17.80
N LYS A 578 -0.93 -1.15 -17.50
CA LYS A 578 -1.34 -0.54 -16.23
C LYS A 578 -1.19 -1.47 -15.03
N TRP A 579 -1.44 -2.77 -15.22
CA TRP A 579 -1.18 -3.78 -14.20
C TRP A 579 0.32 -3.90 -13.90
N ASP A 580 1.17 -3.86 -14.92
CA ASP A 580 2.63 -3.81 -14.73
C ASP A 580 3.04 -2.57 -13.93
N GLN A 581 2.48 -1.39 -14.24
CA GLN A 581 2.75 -0.15 -13.49
C GLN A 581 2.39 -0.24 -12.01
N ILE A 582 1.30 -0.91 -11.64
CA ILE A 582 0.92 -1.12 -10.22
C ILE A 582 2.04 -1.86 -9.48
N VAL A 583 2.56 -2.94 -10.07
CA VAL A 583 3.62 -3.73 -9.44
C VAL A 583 4.95 -2.97 -9.46
N ASP A 584 5.28 -2.26 -10.55
CA ASP A 584 6.49 -1.47 -10.65
C ASP A 584 6.51 -0.33 -9.59
N TYR A 585 5.37 0.33 -9.33
CA TYR A 585 5.26 1.31 -8.24
C TYR A 585 5.38 0.68 -6.85
N THR A 586 4.85 -0.52 -6.65
CA THR A 586 5.02 -1.25 -5.38
C THR A 586 6.48 -1.66 -5.16
N ASP A 587 7.19 -2.08 -6.21
CA ASP A 587 8.64 -2.31 -6.19
C ASP A 587 9.42 -1.06 -5.78
N GLU A 588 9.10 0.09 -6.37
CA GLU A 588 9.72 1.37 -6.01
C GLU A 588 9.56 1.68 -4.52
N ALA A 589 8.34 1.57 -3.97
CA ALA A 589 8.06 1.81 -2.55
C ALA A 589 8.82 0.84 -1.63
N ALA A 590 9.05 -0.39 -2.08
CA ALA A 590 9.82 -1.40 -1.36
C ALA A 590 11.35 -1.31 -1.59
N GLY A 591 11.82 -0.36 -2.41
CA GLY A 591 13.23 -0.19 -2.75
C GLY A 591 13.79 -1.34 -3.57
N LEU A 592 13.00 -1.87 -4.50
CA LEU A 592 13.34 -2.95 -5.44
C LEU A 592 13.44 -2.42 -6.87
N SER A 593 14.26 -3.09 -7.68
CA SER A 593 14.36 -2.84 -9.11
C SER A 593 14.99 -4.06 -9.81
N PRO A 594 14.62 -4.37 -11.06
CA PRO A 594 15.20 -5.50 -11.80
C PRO A 594 16.71 -5.39 -11.99
N ASP A 595 17.24 -4.17 -12.07
CA ASP A 595 18.66 -3.91 -12.32
C ASP A 595 19.51 -3.89 -11.03
N SER A 596 18.86 -3.97 -9.87
CA SER A 596 19.57 -3.96 -8.59
C SER A 596 20.34 -5.26 -8.34
N SER A 597 21.44 -5.15 -7.60
CA SER A 597 22.13 -6.33 -7.05
C SER A 597 21.26 -7.00 -5.99
N LEU A 598 21.49 -8.29 -5.75
CA LEU A 598 20.94 -8.96 -4.56
C LEU A 598 21.45 -8.25 -3.29
N PRO A 599 20.62 -8.11 -2.23
CA PRO A 599 19.26 -8.63 -2.08
C PRO A 599 18.15 -7.64 -2.51
N HIS A 600 18.42 -6.73 -3.45
CA HIS A 600 17.46 -5.68 -3.89
C HIS A 600 16.91 -5.81 -5.29
N ARG A 601 17.23 -6.92 -5.96
CA ARG A 601 16.60 -7.26 -7.22
C ARG A 601 15.11 -7.55 -7.00
N SER A 602 14.25 -6.98 -7.83
CA SER A 602 12.82 -7.28 -7.82
C SER A 602 12.52 -8.74 -8.17
N VAL A 603 11.33 -9.20 -7.79
CA VAL A 603 10.75 -10.45 -8.33
C VAL A 603 10.72 -10.38 -9.86
N ASP A 604 10.99 -11.48 -10.57
CA ASP A 604 10.92 -11.57 -12.04
C ASP A 604 9.84 -12.55 -12.54
N LEU A 605 9.02 -13.09 -11.62
CA LEU A 605 7.84 -13.89 -11.91
C LEU A 605 6.54 -13.09 -11.68
N PRO A 606 5.46 -13.36 -12.45
CA PRO A 606 4.23 -12.61 -12.33
C PRO A 606 3.38 -13.02 -11.11
N PHE A 607 2.79 -12.02 -10.45
CA PHE A 607 1.73 -12.21 -9.45
C PHE A 607 0.45 -12.71 -10.13
N ARG A 608 -0.28 -13.62 -9.47
CA ARG A 608 -1.53 -14.17 -10.01
C ARG A 608 -2.73 -13.58 -9.28
N TYR A 609 -3.69 -13.06 -10.04
CA TYR A 609 -4.97 -12.57 -9.56
C TYR A 609 -6.07 -13.49 -10.07
N VAL A 610 -6.79 -14.16 -9.18
CA VAL A 610 -7.80 -15.16 -9.54
C VAL A 610 -9.17 -14.72 -9.05
N ALA A 611 -10.09 -14.54 -9.99
CA ALA A 611 -11.49 -14.31 -9.65
C ALA A 611 -12.14 -15.62 -9.17
N ASP A 612 -12.99 -15.55 -8.14
CA ASP A 612 -13.71 -16.70 -7.62
C ASP A 612 -15.18 -16.33 -7.32
N ARG A 613 -16.10 -17.28 -7.45
CA ARG A 613 -17.50 -17.10 -6.99
C ARG A 613 -17.56 -16.92 -5.48
N GLN A 614 -16.64 -17.54 -4.73
CA GLN A 614 -16.50 -17.36 -3.30
C GLN A 614 -15.05 -17.57 -2.87
N ILE A 615 -14.54 -16.60 -2.13
CA ILE A 615 -13.22 -16.66 -1.49
C ILE A 615 -13.34 -17.03 -0.01
N SER A 616 -12.21 -17.43 0.58
CA SER A 616 -12.08 -17.97 1.92
C SER A 616 -12.18 -16.91 3.02
N ALA A 617 -11.84 -15.66 2.71
CA ALA A 617 -11.91 -14.54 3.64
C ALA A 617 -12.08 -13.21 2.90
N GLY A 618 -12.66 -12.22 3.59
CA GLY A 618 -12.72 -10.84 3.10
C GLY A 618 -13.50 -10.62 1.80
N PHE A 619 -13.19 -9.49 1.15
CA PHE A 619 -13.68 -9.13 -0.19
C PHE A 619 -12.67 -9.48 -1.28
N MET A 620 -11.39 -9.34 -0.95
CA MET A 620 -10.21 -9.88 -1.61
C MET A 620 -9.28 -10.39 -0.50
N HIS A 621 -8.30 -11.23 -0.84
CA HIS A 621 -7.18 -11.52 0.04
C HIS A 621 -5.91 -11.85 -0.74
N ALA A 622 -4.78 -11.51 -0.13
CA ALA A 622 -3.46 -11.80 -0.63
C ALA A 622 -3.09 -13.29 -0.50
N GLY A 623 -1.99 -13.65 -1.16
CA GLY A 623 -1.49 -15.00 -1.32
C GLY A 623 -0.99 -15.23 -2.75
N TYR A 624 -0.50 -16.45 -3.02
CA TYR A 624 -0.24 -16.88 -4.38
C TYR A 624 -1.17 -18.05 -4.74
N PRO A 625 -2.30 -17.78 -5.42
CA PRO A 625 -2.74 -16.50 -6.01
C PRO A 625 -3.39 -15.49 -5.02
N ILE A 626 -3.43 -14.23 -5.43
CA ILE A 626 -4.29 -13.18 -4.87
C ILE A 626 -5.72 -13.48 -5.35
N MET A 627 -6.66 -13.61 -4.42
CA MET A 627 -8.02 -14.05 -4.71
C MET A 627 -9.02 -12.91 -4.55
N PHE A 628 -9.98 -12.81 -5.46
CA PHE A 628 -11.04 -11.79 -5.39
C PHE A 628 -12.39 -12.33 -5.88
N GLN A 629 -13.50 -11.74 -5.42
CA GLN A 629 -14.83 -12.17 -5.86
C GLN A 629 -15.12 -11.77 -7.31
N ILE A 630 -15.74 -12.65 -8.11
CA ILE A 630 -16.15 -12.35 -9.50
C ILE A 630 -16.99 -11.08 -9.55
N ASP A 631 -18.08 -11.02 -8.78
CA ASP A 631 -18.96 -9.86 -8.76
C ASP A 631 -18.66 -8.96 -7.56
N PRO A 632 -18.35 -7.67 -7.75
CA PRO A 632 -18.19 -6.94 -9.02
C PRO A 632 -16.75 -6.92 -9.59
N SER A 633 -15.78 -7.57 -8.93
CA SER A 633 -14.36 -7.23 -9.13
C SER A 633 -13.74 -7.79 -10.41
N ALA A 634 -14.29 -8.83 -11.03
CA ALA A 634 -13.83 -9.30 -12.35
C ALA A 634 -14.05 -8.26 -13.44
N ALA A 635 -15.20 -7.56 -13.41
CA ALA A 635 -15.45 -6.43 -14.30
C ALA A 635 -14.48 -5.27 -14.05
N HIS A 636 -14.14 -5.01 -12.78
CA HIS A 636 -13.17 -3.97 -12.43
C HIS A 636 -11.74 -4.33 -12.87
N ALA A 637 -11.34 -5.60 -12.83
CA ALA A 637 -9.99 -6.04 -13.17
C ALA A 637 -9.65 -5.85 -14.65
N VAL A 638 -10.66 -5.78 -15.52
CA VAL A 638 -10.52 -5.52 -16.97
C VAL A 638 -10.86 -4.09 -17.39
N ASP A 639 -11.02 -3.18 -16.43
CA ASP A 639 -11.35 -1.77 -16.66
C ASP A 639 -10.18 -0.90 -16.18
N ILE A 640 -9.53 -0.22 -17.13
CA ILE A 640 -8.37 0.64 -16.87
C ILE A 640 -8.69 1.75 -15.86
N GLU A 641 -9.85 2.41 -15.96
CA GLU A 641 -10.22 3.47 -15.03
C GLU A 641 -10.46 2.91 -13.63
N ARG A 642 -11.08 1.74 -13.53
CA ARG A 642 -11.30 1.07 -12.25
C ARG A 642 -10.00 0.68 -11.57
N VAL A 643 -9.03 0.07 -12.27
CA VAL A 643 -7.76 -0.35 -11.66
C VAL A 643 -6.81 0.82 -11.36
N THR A 644 -6.95 1.96 -12.05
CA THR A 644 -6.07 3.14 -11.86
C THR A 644 -6.63 4.21 -10.94
N ARG A 645 -7.96 4.42 -10.90
CA ARG A 645 -8.60 5.46 -10.03
C ARG A 645 -9.27 4.89 -8.80
N ASN A 646 -9.86 3.69 -8.91
CA ASN A 646 -10.65 3.06 -7.85
C ASN A 646 -10.11 1.66 -7.48
N GLY A 647 -8.80 1.46 -7.68
CA GLY A 647 -8.14 0.15 -7.60
C GLY A 647 -7.66 -0.24 -6.21
N TRP A 648 -8.09 0.46 -5.16
CA TRP A 648 -7.53 0.32 -3.81
C TRP A 648 -7.44 -1.13 -3.34
N GLY A 649 -8.47 -1.96 -3.57
CA GLY A 649 -8.45 -3.38 -3.22
C GLY A 649 -7.28 -4.12 -3.87
N PHE A 650 -7.07 -3.94 -5.18
CA PHE A 650 -5.96 -4.59 -5.90
C PHE A 650 -4.59 -4.09 -5.43
N TRP A 651 -4.44 -2.79 -5.19
CA TRP A 651 -3.17 -2.22 -4.68
C TRP A 651 -2.87 -2.71 -3.27
N HIS A 652 -3.91 -2.80 -2.43
CA HIS A 652 -3.84 -3.30 -1.07
C HIS A 652 -3.42 -4.77 -1.04
N GLU A 653 -4.07 -5.65 -1.81
CA GLU A 653 -3.66 -7.06 -1.87
C GLU A 653 -2.24 -7.23 -2.45
N THR A 654 -1.84 -6.41 -3.43
CA THR A 654 -0.43 -6.39 -3.88
C THR A 654 0.50 -6.03 -2.73
N GLY A 655 0.14 -5.01 -1.94
CA GLY A 655 0.95 -4.55 -0.83
C GLY A 655 1.18 -5.61 0.25
N HIS A 656 0.20 -6.49 0.50
CA HIS A 656 0.34 -7.59 1.45
C HIS A 656 1.45 -8.57 1.03
N GLU A 657 1.64 -8.81 -0.26
CA GLU A 657 2.75 -9.61 -0.77
C GLU A 657 4.11 -8.99 -0.39
N TYR A 658 4.20 -7.65 -0.34
CA TYR A 658 5.44 -6.92 -0.11
C TYR A 658 5.77 -6.65 1.36
N GLN A 659 4.81 -6.77 2.28
CA GLN A 659 5.04 -6.55 3.71
C GLN A 659 6.19 -7.41 4.24
N GLN A 660 7.11 -6.79 4.98
CA GLN A 660 8.22 -7.53 5.60
C GLN A 660 7.84 -7.96 7.01
N GLY A 661 7.90 -9.26 7.28
CA GLY A 661 7.54 -9.81 8.60
C GLY A 661 8.32 -9.20 9.77
N ALA A 662 9.53 -8.68 9.52
CA ALA A 662 10.40 -8.09 10.54
C ALA A 662 9.88 -6.77 11.16
N TRP A 663 8.82 -6.17 10.62
CA TRP A 663 8.16 -5.00 11.19
C TRP A 663 6.64 -5.01 10.92
N ASN A 664 6.03 -6.19 11.08
CA ASN A 664 4.60 -6.41 10.87
C ASN A 664 3.94 -7.01 12.13
N TRP A 665 4.03 -6.30 13.25
CA TRP A 665 3.47 -6.74 14.54
C TRP A 665 1.93 -6.76 14.52
N ASP A 666 1.30 -7.51 15.43
CA ASP A 666 -0.14 -7.89 15.46
C ASP A 666 -1.18 -6.85 14.99
N VAL A 667 -0.94 -5.55 15.18
CA VAL A 667 -1.90 -4.48 14.86
C VAL A 667 -1.64 -3.77 13.53
N THR A 668 -0.56 -4.13 12.83
CA THR A 668 -0.07 -3.41 11.65
C THR A 668 -0.31 -4.09 10.31
N GLY A 669 -0.73 -5.37 10.29
CA GLY A 669 -0.99 -6.10 9.05
C GLY A 669 -1.89 -5.34 8.07
N GLU A 670 -3.01 -4.80 8.55
CA GLU A 670 -3.95 -4.00 7.75
C GLU A 670 -3.60 -2.50 7.67
N VAL A 671 -2.46 -2.10 8.24
CA VAL A 671 -2.00 -0.71 8.30
C VAL A 671 -0.83 -0.49 7.35
N THR A 672 0.29 -1.20 7.55
CA THR A 672 1.53 -1.00 6.76
C THR A 672 1.36 -1.39 5.30
N VAL A 673 0.48 -2.33 4.98
CA VAL A 673 0.05 -2.65 3.61
C VAL A 673 -0.38 -1.39 2.82
N ASN A 674 -1.00 -0.42 3.50
CA ASN A 674 -1.50 0.77 2.84
C ASN A 674 -0.40 1.83 2.58
N ILE A 675 0.85 1.60 2.99
CA ILE A 675 2.00 2.39 2.54
C ILE A 675 2.13 2.23 1.01
N TYR A 676 2.05 1.00 0.51
CA TYR A 676 2.09 0.69 -0.92
C TYR A 676 0.85 1.23 -1.63
N SER A 677 -0.35 1.01 -1.07
CA SER A 677 -1.61 1.52 -1.65
C SER A 677 -1.60 3.04 -1.81
N LEU A 678 -1.13 3.78 -0.79
CA LEU A 678 -0.99 5.24 -0.86
C LEU A 678 0.06 5.67 -1.89
N TYR A 679 1.17 4.95 -2.02
CA TYR A 679 2.18 5.24 -3.02
C TYR A 679 1.66 5.06 -4.44
N VAL A 680 1.01 3.92 -4.72
CA VAL A 680 0.36 3.64 -6.01
C VAL A 680 -0.74 4.66 -6.30
N GLN A 681 -1.57 5.00 -5.29
CA GLN A 681 -2.59 6.03 -5.39
C GLN A 681 -2.00 7.38 -5.82
N GLN A 682 -0.89 7.79 -5.19
CA GLN A 682 -0.20 9.03 -5.51
C GLN A 682 0.43 8.99 -6.92
N LYS A 683 1.03 7.87 -7.33
CA LYS A 683 1.65 7.71 -8.66
C LYS A 683 0.66 7.81 -9.81
N PHE A 684 -0.58 7.35 -9.60
CA PHE A 684 -1.66 7.57 -10.56
C PHE A 684 -2.31 8.97 -10.46
N GLY A 685 -1.85 9.83 -9.56
CA GLY A 685 -2.34 11.20 -9.39
C GLY A 685 -3.72 11.29 -8.72
N ASN A 686 -4.11 10.27 -7.97
CA ASN A 686 -5.40 10.25 -7.28
C ASN A 686 -5.33 11.01 -5.94
N PRO A 687 -6.45 11.61 -5.48
CA PRO A 687 -6.54 12.18 -4.14
C PRO A 687 -6.27 11.14 -3.05
N SER A 688 -5.57 11.54 -1.98
CA SER A 688 -5.26 10.63 -0.87
C SER A 688 -6.52 10.17 -0.14
N ASN A 689 -6.61 8.87 0.12
CA ASN A 689 -7.69 8.33 0.94
C ASN A 689 -7.67 8.84 2.39
N LEU A 690 -6.52 9.30 2.89
CA LEU A 690 -6.41 9.89 4.23
C LEU A 690 -7.13 11.23 4.36
N LEU A 691 -7.46 11.88 3.24
CA LEU A 691 -8.27 13.11 3.19
C LEU A 691 -9.79 12.82 3.10
N THR A 692 -10.20 11.55 3.09
CA THR A 692 -11.62 11.19 3.06
C THR A 692 -12.32 11.59 4.35
N ARG A 693 -13.35 12.44 4.24
CA ARG A 693 -14.09 12.97 5.38
C ARG A 693 -15.23 12.05 5.80
N ASN A 694 -15.39 11.86 7.11
CA ASN A 694 -16.52 11.17 7.69
C ASN A 694 -17.79 12.06 7.72
N ALA A 695 -18.89 11.54 8.29
CA ALA A 695 -20.15 12.28 8.41
C ALA A 695 -20.07 13.57 9.25
N GLN A 696 -19.03 13.72 10.07
CA GLN A 696 -18.74 14.92 10.87
C GLN A 696 -17.81 15.90 10.14
N GLY A 697 -17.45 15.63 8.88
CA GLY A 697 -16.54 16.46 8.09
C GLY A 697 -15.06 16.31 8.43
N LYS A 698 -14.70 15.35 9.30
CA LYS A 698 -13.32 15.10 9.74
C LYS A 698 -12.66 14.05 8.87
N ASP A 699 -11.47 14.35 8.38
CA ASP A 699 -10.64 13.36 7.69
C ASP A 699 -9.84 12.49 8.69
N PHE A 700 -8.96 11.62 8.19
CA PHE A 700 -8.21 10.72 9.05
C PHE A 700 -7.12 11.44 9.87
N TYR A 701 -6.60 12.57 9.39
CA TYR A 701 -5.67 13.40 10.15
C TYR A 701 -6.36 14.10 11.31
N ASP A 702 -7.53 14.70 11.07
CA ASP A 702 -8.32 15.34 12.13
C ASP A 702 -8.64 14.34 13.25
N ARG A 703 -9.01 13.11 12.86
CA ARG A 703 -9.31 12.01 13.80
C ARG A 703 -8.06 11.52 14.54
N ALA A 704 -6.91 11.46 13.86
CA ALA A 704 -5.63 11.14 14.49
C ALA A 704 -5.21 12.18 15.52
N PHE A 705 -5.32 13.47 15.18
CA PHE A 705 -4.98 14.56 16.09
C PHE A 705 -5.89 14.61 17.30
N GLU A 706 -7.20 14.36 17.12
CA GLU A 706 -8.13 14.23 18.24
C GLU A 706 -7.83 13.02 19.12
N HIS A 707 -7.49 11.88 18.51
CA HIS A 707 -7.08 10.70 19.26
C HIS A 707 -5.83 11.00 20.10
N MET A 708 -4.80 11.64 19.53
CA MET A 708 -3.61 12.04 20.27
C MET A 708 -3.90 13.05 21.39
N ALA A 709 -4.77 14.02 21.15
CA ALA A 709 -5.11 15.05 22.13
C ALA A 709 -5.94 14.53 23.32
N THR A 710 -6.70 13.46 23.13
CA THR A 710 -7.63 12.92 24.15
C THR A 710 -7.12 11.67 24.87
N SER A 711 -5.98 11.13 24.43
CA SER A 711 -5.41 9.88 24.96
C SER A 711 -4.59 10.08 26.23
N ASP A 712 -4.65 9.10 27.12
CA ASP A 712 -3.81 9.03 28.33
C ASP A 712 -2.50 8.28 28.01
N PRO A 713 -1.32 8.93 28.11
CA PRO A 713 -0.03 8.30 27.81
C PRO A 713 0.26 7.02 28.62
N ASN A 714 -0.34 6.86 29.80
CA ASN A 714 -0.08 5.71 30.68
C ASN A 714 -0.88 4.46 30.28
N THR A 715 -2.05 4.63 29.67
CA THR A 715 -2.99 3.54 29.40
C THR A 715 -3.26 3.34 27.91
N THR A 716 -2.96 4.32 27.08
CA THR A 716 -3.13 4.25 25.62
C THR A 716 -1.98 3.49 24.99
N VAL A 717 -2.31 2.65 24.01
CA VAL A 717 -1.38 1.85 23.22
C VAL A 717 -1.77 2.01 21.76
N TYR A 718 -0.78 2.26 20.89
CA TYR A 718 -0.96 2.32 19.45
C TYR A 718 -1.70 1.08 18.92
N GLY A 719 -2.71 1.30 18.05
CA GLY A 719 -3.41 0.21 17.37
C GLY A 719 -4.30 -0.64 18.28
N LYS A 720 -4.76 -0.10 19.42
CA LYS A 720 -5.70 -0.80 20.30
C LYS A 720 -6.93 -1.29 19.52
N SER A 721 -7.41 -2.49 19.87
CA SER A 721 -8.62 -3.08 19.28
C SER A 721 -9.79 -2.08 19.22
N GLY A 722 -10.39 -1.94 18.03
CA GLY A 722 -11.49 -1.02 17.75
C GLY A 722 -11.05 0.37 17.26
N GLN A 723 -9.75 0.67 17.22
CA GLN A 723 -9.23 1.87 16.55
C GLN A 723 -9.29 1.71 15.04
N ASP A 724 -9.60 2.81 14.34
CA ASP A 724 -9.65 2.84 12.88
C ASP A 724 -8.25 2.69 12.28
N LEU A 725 -8.07 1.68 11.43
CA LEU A 725 -6.78 1.34 10.81
C LEU A 725 -6.21 2.47 9.93
N PHE A 726 -7.05 3.32 9.31
CA PHE A 726 -6.56 4.49 8.58
C PHE A 726 -6.11 5.63 9.52
N VAL A 727 -6.62 5.70 10.75
CA VAL A 727 -6.07 6.61 11.78
C VAL A 727 -4.67 6.14 12.18
N ASN A 728 -4.46 4.83 12.29
CA ASN A 728 -3.13 4.25 12.57
C ASN A 728 -2.14 4.48 11.41
N LEU A 729 -2.63 4.45 10.16
CA LEU A 729 -1.84 4.69 8.95
C LEU A 729 -1.25 6.10 8.90
N VAL A 730 -1.88 7.09 9.54
CA VAL A 730 -1.37 8.47 9.59
C VAL A 730 0.06 8.52 10.15
N MET A 731 0.39 7.74 11.19
CA MET A 731 1.76 7.66 11.73
C MET A 731 2.77 7.29 10.64
N PHE A 732 2.48 6.25 9.85
CA PHE A 732 3.35 5.82 8.76
C PHE A 732 3.40 6.89 7.65
N ARG A 733 2.25 7.43 7.25
CA ARG A 733 2.23 8.50 6.24
C ARG A 733 3.07 9.71 6.68
N GLN A 734 3.05 10.10 7.95
CA GLN A 734 3.86 11.20 8.49
C GLN A 734 5.37 11.00 8.32
N LEU A 735 5.87 9.77 8.40
CA LEU A 735 7.28 9.48 8.12
C LEU A 735 7.63 9.81 6.67
N SER A 736 6.84 9.36 5.69
CA SER A 736 7.06 9.74 4.29
C SER A 736 6.80 11.22 4.00
N LEU A 737 5.94 11.88 4.79
CA LEU A 737 5.76 13.33 4.69
C LEU A 737 7.00 14.09 5.18
N ALA A 738 7.65 13.61 6.23
CA ALA A 738 8.86 14.23 6.78
C ALA A 738 10.10 13.97 5.91
N TYR A 739 10.28 12.73 5.45
CA TYR A 739 11.54 12.25 4.86
C TYR A 739 11.46 11.91 3.36
N GLY A 740 10.27 12.01 2.75
CA GLY A 740 10.03 11.58 1.37
C GLY A 740 9.68 10.10 1.25
N TRP A 741 9.24 9.66 0.07
CA TRP A 741 8.88 8.26 -0.17
C TRP A 741 10.10 7.32 -0.21
N ASP A 742 11.27 7.83 -0.61
CA ASP A 742 12.54 7.08 -0.60
C ASP A 742 12.89 6.57 0.80
N TYR A 743 12.40 7.22 1.86
CA TYR A 743 12.51 6.74 3.24
C TYR A 743 12.03 5.29 3.38
N TYR A 744 10.89 4.95 2.79
CA TYR A 744 10.37 3.58 2.86
C TYR A 744 11.21 2.63 2.03
N ALA A 745 11.65 3.03 0.84
CA ALA A 745 12.56 2.23 0.04
C ALA A 745 13.85 1.90 0.83
N ASP A 746 14.42 2.87 1.51
CA ASP A 746 15.64 2.70 2.31
C ASP A 746 15.40 1.90 3.59
N LEU A 747 14.26 2.09 4.26
CA LEU A 747 13.87 1.27 5.41
C LEU A 747 13.76 -0.22 5.01
N HIS A 748 13.11 -0.51 3.87
CA HIS A 748 13.00 -1.87 3.35
C HIS A 748 14.36 -2.48 3.01
N ARG A 749 15.29 -1.70 2.43
CA ARG A 749 16.66 -2.15 2.15
C ARG A 749 17.40 -2.47 3.46
N ALA A 750 17.32 -1.57 4.43
CA ALA A 750 17.97 -1.75 5.72
C ALA A 750 17.50 -3.02 6.43
N TYR A 751 16.19 -3.32 6.39
CA TYR A 751 15.65 -4.57 6.92
C TYR A 751 16.04 -5.82 6.11
N ARG A 752 16.17 -5.73 4.78
CA ARG A 752 16.68 -6.86 3.95
C ARG A 752 18.14 -7.17 4.22
N GLU A 753 18.93 -6.15 4.54
CA GLU A 753 20.37 -6.26 4.82
C GLU A 753 20.68 -6.75 6.25
N LEU A 754 19.73 -6.68 7.19
CA LEU A 754 19.94 -7.17 8.55
C LEU A 754 20.40 -8.64 8.55
N PRO A 755 21.42 -9.04 9.31
CA PRO A 755 21.72 -10.46 9.49
C PRO A 755 20.51 -11.22 10.05
N ALA A 756 20.29 -12.47 9.62
CA ALA A 756 19.13 -13.27 10.08
C ALA A 756 19.08 -13.41 11.62
N SER A 757 20.23 -13.43 12.29
CA SER A 757 20.34 -13.48 13.76
C SER A 757 19.92 -12.18 14.48
N GLN A 758 19.72 -11.09 13.73
CA GLN A 758 19.29 -9.79 14.23
C GLN A 758 17.83 -9.49 13.87
N LEU A 759 17.14 -10.41 13.18
CA LEU A 759 15.72 -10.28 12.94
C LEU A 759 14.95 -10.41 14.26
N PRO A 760 13.92 -9.59 14.48
CA PRO A 760 13.13 -9.65 15.70
C PRO A 760 12.38 -10.98 15.78
N ALA A 761 12.34 -11.54 17.00
CA ALA A 761 11.79 -12.88 17.25
C ALA A 761 10.34 -12.88 17.77
N ASN A 762 9.80 -11.71 18.10
CA ASN A 762 8.44 -11.54 18.65
C ASN A 762 7.96 -10.09 18.47
N ASN A 763 6.66 -9.85 18.68
CA ASN A 763 6.02 -8.55 18.53
C ASN A 763 6.72 -7.39 19.26
N GLN A 764 7.17 -7.58 20.51
CA GLN A 764 7.85 -6.50 21.23
C GLN A 764 9.21 -6.17 20.59
N ALA A 765 9.95 -7.20 20.17
CA ALA A 765 11.21 -7.01 19.46
C ALA A 765 11.02 -6.33 18.09
N GLU A 766 9.91 -6.60 17.39
CA GLU A 766 9.56 -5.93 16.14
C GLU A 766 9.34 -4.43 16.34
N ILE A 767 8.56 -4.06 17.37
CA ILE A 767 8.33 -2.65 17.75
C ILE A 767 9.65 -1.97 18.13
N ASP A 768 10.45 -2.59 18.99
CA ASP A 768 11.72 -2.03 19.45
C ASP A 768 12.70 -1.81 18.29
N THR A 769 12.81 -2.82 17.41
CA THR A 769 13.66 -2.75 16.21
C THR A 769 13.16 -1.71 15.23
N PHE A 770 11.84 -1.59 15.04
CA PHE A 770 11.24 -0.59 14.16
C PHE A 770 11.58 0.84 14.59
N VAL A 771 11.48 1.17 15.88
CA VAL A 771 11.83 2.52 16.37
C VAL A 771 13.30 2.86 16.07
N VAL A 772 14.19 1.90 16.27
CA VAL A 772 15.64 2.07 16.03
C VAL A 772 15.96 2.20 14.55
N MET A 773 15.41 1.29 13.72
CA MET A 773 15.62 1.29 12.28
C MET A 773 14.99 2.52 11.62
N ALA A 774 13.80 2.93 12.06
CA ALA A 774 13.14 4.13 11.58
C ALA A 774 13.98 5.39 11.86
N SER A 775 14.54 5.50 13.07
CA SER A 775 15.40 6.62 13.47
C SER A 775 16.72 6.63 12.69
N LYS A 776 17.36 5.45 12.57
CA LYS A 776 18.60 5.30 11.79
C LYS A 776 18.39 5.65 10.32
N THR A 777 17.25 5.26 9.74
CA THR A 777 16.92 5.54 8.34
C THR A 777 16.61 7.03 8.13
N ALA A 778 15.93 7.67 9.08
CA ALA A 778 15.67 9.11 9.05
C ALA A 778 16.94 9.95 9.27
N GLY A 779 17.95 9.39 9.94
CA GLY A 779 19.10 10.14 10.43
C GLY A 779 18.76 11.05 11.62
N GLU A 780 17.62 10.84 12.28
CA GLU A 780 17.11 11.65 13.38
C GLU A 780 16.57 10.75 14.51
N ASP A 781 16.61 11.22 15.75
CA ASP A 781 16.00 10.55 16.91
C ASP A 781 14.46 10.70 16.87
N LEU A 782 13.75 9.62 16.51
CA LEU A 782 12.29 9.60 16.40
C LEU A 782 11.58 9.13 17.68
N THR A 783 12.28 8.96 18.80
CA THR A 783 11.65 8.44 20.04
C THR A 783 10.49 9.32 20.51
N GLU A 784 10.63 10.65 20.39
CA GLU A 784 9.58 11.60 20.73
C GLU A 784 8.35 11.47 19.81
N PHE A 785 8.56 11.23 18.51
CA PHE A 785 7.47 10.97 17.56
C PHE A 785 6.69 9.71 17.94
N PHE A 786 7.36 8.62 18.26
CA PHE A 786 6.71 7.36 18.65
C PHE A 786 6.04 7.45 20.03
N ASP A 787 6.61 8.22 20.97
CA ASP A 787 5.99 8.52 22.26
C ASP A 787 4.63 9.24 22.07
N LYS A 788 4.54 10.18 21.12
CA LYS A 788 3.28 10.90 20.78
C LYS A 788 2.23 9.99 20.17
N TRP A 789 2.65 8.97 19.43
CA TRP A 789 1.77 7.95 18.86
C TRP A 789 1.44 6.81 19.82
N PHE A 790 1.94 6.85 21.07
CA PHE A 790 1.74 5.83 22.09
C PHE A 790 2.23 4.44 21.67
N LEU A 791 3.25 4.38 20.80
CA LEU A 791 3.88 3.12 20.41
C LEU A 791 4.75 2.62 21.57
N LYS A 792 4.37 1.49 22.17
CA LYS A 792 5.01 0.96 23.38
C LYS A 792 6.26 0.13 23.05
N TYR A 793 7.39 0.81 22.87
CA TYR A 793 8.71 0.19 22.81
C TYR A 793 9.35 0.06 24.20
N THR A 794 10.37 -0.79 24.36
CA THR A 794 11.14 -0.97 25.60
C THR A 794 12.12 0.20 25.82
N PRO A 795 11.85 1.14 26.74
CA PRO A 795 12.61 2.39 26.78
C PRO A 795 14.08 2.20 27.15
N SER A 796 14.39 1.29 28.06
CA SER A 796 15.76 1.01 28.50
C SER A 796 16.64 0.47 27.39
N THR A 797 16.06 -0.28 26.45
CA THR A 797 16.78 -0.86 25.32
C THR A 797 16.89 0.14 24.18
N VAL A 798 15.76 0.69 23.75
CA VAL A 798 15.70 1.54 22.56
C VAL A 798 16.39 2.88 22.77
N LYS A 799 16.15 3.56 23.90
CA LYS A 799 16.77 4.89 24.14
C LYS A 799 18.29 4.78 24.23
N ALA A 800 18.81 3.72 24.86
CA ALA A 800 20.25 3.46 24.90
C ALA A 800 20.84 3.21 23.49
N GLN A 801 20.12 2.51 22.61
CA GLN A 801 20.56 2.30 21.22
C GLN A 801 20.54 3.59 20.41
N ILE A 802 19.50 4.41 20.55
CA ILE A 802 19.40 5.71 19.86
C ILE A 802 20.44 6.71 20.35
N GLU A 803 20.66 6.81 21.67
CA GLU A 803 21.71 7.66 22.25
C GLU A 803 23.10 7.30 21.69
N ALA A 804 23.38 6.01 21.50
CA ALA A 804 24.64 5.54 20.93
C ALA A 804 24.84 5.98 19.46
N LEU A 805 23.77 6.30 18.72
CA LEU A 805 23.84 6.76 17.33
C LEU A 805 24.14 8.27 17.20
N ASN A 806 24.02 9.06 18.28
CA ASN A 806 24.23 10.51 18.28
C ASN A 806 23.44 11.26 17.18
N LEU A 807 22.18 10.86 16.97
CA LEU A 807 21.31 11.48 15.96
C LEU A 807 20.75 12.84 16.45
N PRO A 808 20.63 13.85 15.58
CA PRO A 808 19.88 15.06 15.90
C PRO A 808 18.39 14.76 16.10
N LYS A 809 17.69 15.65 16.82
CA LYS A 809 16.22 15.62 16.85
C LYS A 809 15.65 16.21 15.55
N PRO A 810 14.43 15.80 15.15
CA PRO A 810 13.70 16.46 14.09
C PRO A 810 13.59 17.98 14.31
N SER A 811 13.77 18.74 13.24
CA SER A 811 13.69 20.22 13.27
C SER A 811 12.28 20.78 13.50
N GLN A 812 11.26 19.92 13.50
CA GLN A 812 9.85 20.25 13.72
C GLN A 812 9.09 19.05 14.29
N ASP A 813 7.88 19.30 14.79
CA ASP A 813 6.97 18.29 15.34
C ASP A 813 6.34 17.42 14.23
N ILE A 814 7.06 16.40 13.75
CA ILE A 814 6.63 15.59 12.59
C ILE A 814 5.31 14.83 12.83
N TRP A 815 4.89 14.62 14.08
CA TRP A 815 3.57 14.04 14.42
C TRP A 815 2.40 14.98 14.14
N THR A 816 2.66 16.24 13.75
CA THR A 816 1.63 17.21 13.33
C THR A 816 1.45 17.27 11.82
N LEU A 817 2.33 16.61 11.05
CA LEU A 817 2.29 16.64 9.59
C LEU A 817 1.00 16.04 9.05
N ARG A 818 0.47 16.66 7.99
CA ARG A 818 -0.68 16.16 7.24
C ARG A 818 -0.54 16.41 5.75
N GLU A 819 -1.32 15.67 4.97
CA GLU A 819 -1.56 16.00 3.57
C GLU A 819 -2.54 17.18 3.46
N THR A 820 -2.42 17.94 2.37
CA THR A 820 -3.38 18.99 2.00
C THR A 820 -4.08 18.62 0.70
N GLU A 821 -5.32 19.05 0.52
CA GLU A 821 -6.04 18.88 -0.75
C GLU A 821 -5.41 19.80 -1.80
N GLY A 822 -4.44 19.25 -2.54
CA GLY A 822 -3.60 20.03 -3.45
C GLY A 822 -2.61 20.92 -2.70
N ILE A 823 -1.65 21.46 -3.47
CA ILE A 823 -0.73 22.48 -2.99
C ILE A 823 -0.96 23.70 -3.89
N GLU A 824 -1.57 24.74 -3.33
CA GLU A 824 -1.80 25.98 -4.05
C GLU A 824 -0.45 26.59 -4.43
N ALA A 825 -0.33 27.04 -5.67
CA ALA A 825 0.85 27.75 -6.11
C ALA A 825 0.98 29.08 -5.35
N PRO A 826 2.20 29.52 -5.02
CA PRO A 826 2.39 30.78 -4.34
C PRO A 826 2.10 31.94 -5.30
N THR A 827 1.98 33.14 -4.77
CA THR A 827 1.92 34.39 -5.52
C THR A 827 3.24 35.15 -5.37
N LEU A 828 3.65 35.84 -6.44
CA LEU A 828 4.85 36.67 -6.47
C LEU A 828 4.46 38.15 -6.49
N GLU A 829 4.92 38.90 -5.50
CA GLU A 829 4.65 40.34 -5.37
C GLU A 829 5.94 41.15 -5.48
N LEU A 830 5.91 42.21 -6.29
CA LEU A 830 7.03 43.12 -6.50
C LEU A 830 6.88 44.36 -5.59
N SER A 831 7.97 44.82 -4.97
CA SER A 831 7.97 45.95 -4.03
C SER A 831 7.71 47.32 -4.67
N SER A 832 7.82 47.46 -5.99
CA SER A 832 7.83 48.76 -6.68
C SER A 832 6.46 49.41 -6.82
N GLY A 833 5.34 48.67 -6.73
CA GLY A 833 3.97 49.22 -6.71
C GLY A 833 3.54 50.06 -7.93
N THR A 834 4.41 50.27 -8.91
CA THR A 834 4.16 51.01 -10.15
C THR A 834 3.99 50.04 -11.31
N GLU A 835 3.00 50.28 -12.19
CA GLU A 835 2.80 49.55 -13.46
C GLU A 835 3.90 49.88 -14.50
N GLN A 836 5.17 49.97 -14.08
CA GLN A 836 6.30 50.22 -14.96
C GLN A 836 6.98 48.90 -15.30
N ASP A 837 7.26 48.68 -16.59
CA ASP A 837 7.88 47.45 -17.10
C ASP A 837 9.39 47.37 -16.78
N TRP A 838 10.06 48.52 -16.63
CA TRP A 838 11.48 48.64 -16.26
C TRP A 838 11.65 49.46 -14.97
N HIS A 839 12.64 49.07 -14.15
CA HIS A 839 12.95 49.71 -12.88
C HIS A 839 14.37 50.27 -12.84
N SER A 840 14.55 51.44 -12.22
CA SER A 840 15.86 52.12 -12.04
C SER A 840 16.53 51.88 -10.69
N SER A 841 16.00 50.95 -9.89
CA SER A 841 16.51 50.63 -8.55
C SER A 841 16.15 49.19 -8.18
N GLU A 842 16.89 48.60 -7.24
CA GLU A 842 16.67 47.23 -6.77
C GLU A 842 15.19 46.91 -6.52
N VAL A 843 14.75 45.76 -7.01
CA VAL A 843 13.37 45.28 -6.84
C VAL A 843 13.38 44.10 -5.89
N THR A 844 12.52 44.16 -4.88
CA THR A 844 12.30 43.05 -3.96
C THR A 844 11.11 42.22 -4.42
N VAL A 845 11.31 40.92 -4.58
CA VAL A 845 10.27 39.93 -4.87
C VAL A 845 9.90 39.19 -3.58
N THR A 846 8.62 39.26 -3.21
CA THR A 846 8.07 38.57 -2.04
C THR A 846 7.23 37.39 -2.51
N VAL A 847 7.44 36.22 -1.89
CA VAL A 847 6.61 35.03 -2.13
C VAL A 847 5.52 34.99 -1.06
N THR A 848 4.26 35.09 -1.47
CA THR A 848 3.07 35.01 -0.64
C THR A 848 2.26 33.74 -0.98
N ASN A 849 1.38 33.29 -0.09
CA ASN A 849 0.54 32.11 -0.33
C ASN A 849 -0.94 32.48 -0.18
N PRO A 850 -1.84 32.02 -1.07
CA PRO A 850 -3.27 32.29 -0.94
C PRO A 850 -3.86 31.75 0.37
N THR A 851 -3.43 30.55 0.75
CA THR A 851 -3.66 29.98 2.07
C THR A 851 -2.37 30.05 2.91
N PRO A 852 -2.40 30.61 4.14
CA PRO A 852 -1.22 30.64 5.00
C PRO A 852 -0.63 29.25 5.22
N ILE A 853 0.69 29.13 5.06
CA ILE A 853 1.41 27.89 5.34
C ILE A 853 1.68 27.82 6.84
N ASP A 854 0.95 26.95 7.54
CA ASP A 854 1.18 26.66 8.95
C ASP A 854 2.47 25.87 9.15
N GLU A 855 3.16 26.07 10.28
CA GLU A 855 4.44 25.43 10.60
C GLU A 855 4.34 23.89 10.57
N GLY A 856 3.21 23.33 11.03
CA GLY A 856 2.92 21.89 11.02
C GLY A 856 2.42 21.32 9.69
N SER A 857 2.27 22.13 8.63
CA SER A 857 1.80 21.64 7.32
C SER A 857 2.86 20.82 6.56
N GLY A 858 4.14 20.97 6.91
CA GLY A 858 5.25 20.42 6.14
C GLY A 858 5.42 21.03 4.75
N LEU A 859 4.73 22.13 4.43
CA LEU A 859 4.91 22.89 3.19
C LEU A 859 6.02 23.94 3.35
N ARG A 860 6.79 24.18 2.30
CA ARG A 860 7.89 25.16 2.25
C ARG A 860 7.89 25.89 0.91
N ASN A 861 7.99 27.21 0.94
CA ASN A 861 8.21 28.00 -0.27
C ASN A 861 9.63 27.77 -0.78
N GLN A 862 9.78 27.60 -2.09
CA GLN A 862 11.06 27.56 -2.78
C GLN A 862 11.05 28.56 -3.94
N TYR A 863 12.24 29.06 -4.29
CA TYR A 863 12.45 29.89 -5.46
C TYR A 863 13.71 29.47 -6.23
N LYS A 864 13.79 29.82 -7.51
CA LYS A 864 15.02 29.76 -8.31
C LYS A 864 15.09 30.96 -9.26
N LEU A 865 16.31 31.33 -9.65
CA LEU A 865 16.55 32.41 -10.60
C LEU A 865 16.90 31.79 -11.96
N GLY A 866 16.13 32.12 -13.00
CA GLY A 866 16.23 31.50 -14.32
C GLY A 866 15.68 30.07 -14.39
N ALA A 867 15.42 29.58 -15.61
CA ALA A 867 14.82 28.27 -15.83
C ALA A 867 15.71 27.12 -15.33
N ASP A 868 17.03 27.25 -15.50
CA ASP A 868 18.05 26.27 -15.12
C ASP A 868 18.62 26.48 -13.70
N GLY A 869 18.05 27.41 -12.93
CA GLY A 869 18.50 27.71 -11.57
C GLY A 869 18.22 26.58 -10.57
N ALA A 870 19.03 26.52 -9.51
CA ALA A 870 18.81 25.59 -8.41
C ALA A 870 17.69 26.08 -7.46
N TRP A 871 16.79 25.18 -7.06
CA TRP A 871 15.74 25.48 -6.10
C TRP A 871 16.30 25.76 -4.71
N THR A 872 15.99 26.93 -4.17
CA THR A 872 16.43 27.43 -2.86
C THR A 872 15.23 27.66 -1.96
N ALA A 873 15.35 27.37 -0.66
CA ALA A 873 14.26 27.63 0.30
C ALA A 873 14.04 29.15 0.47
N TYR A 874 12.78 29.58 0.44
CA TYR A 874 12.42 30.97 0.66
C TYR A 874 12.22 31.23 2.16
N THR A 875 13.13 32.00 2.75
CA THR A 875 13.09 32.39 4.18
C THR A 875 13.02 33.90 4.37
N THR A 876 13.45 34.67 3.38
CA THR A 876 13.42 36.14 3.35
C THR A 876 13.10 36.63 1.93
N PRO A 877 12.58 37.86 1.75
CA PRO A 877 12.35 38.45 0.43
C PRO A 877 13.60 38.41 -0.47
N ILE A 878 13.39 38.24 -1.77
CA ILE A 878 14.44 38.07 -2.79
C ILE A 878 14.77 39.44 -3.37
N VAL A 879 16.03 39.87 -3.33
CA VAL A 879 16.46 41.16 -3.90
C VAL A 879 17.10 40.94 -5.27
N ILE A 880 16.57 41.61 -6.30
CA ILE A 880 17.16 41.66 -7.64
C ILE A 880 17.89 43.00 -7.79
N ALA A 881 19.22 42.93 -7.87
CA ALA A 881 20.10 44.10 -7.94
C ALA A 881 20.95 44.17 -9.21
N ASP A 882 21.07 43.06 -9.96
CA ASP A 882 21.82 43.02 -11.21
C ASP A 882 20.96 43.56 -12.37
N GLU A 883 21.58 44.37 -13.22
CA GLU A 883 20.94 44.92 -14.42
C GLU A 883 20.59 43.84 -15.46
N GLY A 884 19.51 44.06 -16.20
CA GLY A 884 18.97 43.15 -17.20
C GLY A 884 17.65 42.50 -16.77
N GLU A 885 17.31 41.39 -17.44
CA GLU A 885 16.07 40.64 -17.18
C GLU A 885 16.36 39.42 -16.30
N THR A 886 15.74 39.36 -15.11
CA THR A 886 15.80 38.21 -14.22
C THR A 886 14.42 37.62 -14.02
N THR A 887 14.23 36.36 -14.44
CA THR A 887 12.99 35.63 -14.15
C THR A 887 13.12 34.87 -12.84
N VAL A 888 12.24 35.17 -11.90
CA VAL A 888 12.13 34.49 -10.60
C VAL A 888 11.01 33.47 -10.70
N TYR A 889 11.34 32.20 -10.48
CA TYR A 889 10.36 31.12 -10.35
C TYR A 889 10.12 30.83 -8.88
N ALA A 890 8.88 30.55 -8.50
CA ALA A 890 8.54 30.09 -7.17
C ALA A 890 7.55 28.91 -7.22
N ARG A 891 7.60 28.10 -6.17
CA ARG A 891 6.65 27.00 -5.93
C ARG A 891 6.55 26.72 -4.44
N VAL A 892 5.48 26.07 -4.04
CA VAL A 892 5.39 25.43 -2.73
C VAL A 892 5.84 23.97 -2.89
N ARG A 893 6.71 23.50 -2.00
CA ARG A 893 7.15 22.10 -1.92
C ARG A 893 6.78 21.55 -0.56
N GLN A 894 6.07 20.42 -0.54
CA GLN A 894 5.92 19.62 0.67
C GLN A 894 7.24 18.89 0.97
N LEU A 895 7.55 18.66 2.23
CA LEU A 895 8.74 17.90 2.65
C LEU A 895 8.84 16.52 1.98
N SER A 896 7.68 15.90 1.69
CA SER A 896 7.53 14.65 0.93
C SER A 896 8.08 14.69 -0.50
N GLY A 897 8.29 15.89 -1.06
CA GLY A 897 8.74 16.11 -2.43
C GLY A 897 7.65 16.53 -3.41
N VAL A 898 6.36 16.46 -3.05
CA VAL A 898 5.25 16.95 -3.88
C VAL A 898 5.32 18.48 -3.99
N THR A 899 5.07 19.03 -5.17
CA THR A 899 5.13 20.48 -5.42
C THR A 899 3.83 21.02 -5.98
N SER A 900 3.55 22.31 -5.74
CA SER A 900 2.57 23.07 -6.50
C SER A 900 3.01 23.24 -7.97
N ASP A 901 2.12 23.78 -8.80
CA ASP A 901 2.52 24.37 -10.06
C ASP A 901 3.58 25.47 -9.84
N GLU A 902 4.47 25.63 -10.82
CA GLU A 902 5.48 26.69 -10.82
C GLU A 902 4.85 28.00 -11.28
N VAL A 903 5.07 29.07 -10.52
CA VAL A 903 4.76 30.44 -10.93
C VAL A 903 6.05 31.17 -11.24
N SER A 904 5.97 32.19 -12.10
CA SER A 904 7.11 33.03 -12.39
C SER A 904 6.73 34.49 -12.57
N THR A 905 7.70 35.37 -12.31
CA THR A 905 7.64 36.79 -12.65
C THR A 905 8.99 37.22 -13.22
N THR A 906 8.98 38.15 -14.16
CA THR A 906 10.21 38.70 -14.74
C THR A 906 10.42 40.11 -14.21
N VAL A 907 11.57 40.32 -13.57
CA VAL A 907 12.02 41.64 -13.13
C VAL A 907 12.98 42.18 -14.19
N LYS A 908 12.67 43.34 -14.75
CA LYS A 908 13.55 44.06 -15.68
C LYS A 908 14.15 45.27 -14.97
N LEU A 909 15.47 45.26 -14.83
CA LEU A 909 16.22 46.30 -14.14
C LEU A 909 17.15 46.99 -15.13
N ASP A 910 17.09 48.32 -15.18
CA ASP A 910 18.04 49.12 -15.93
C ASP A 910 18.53 50.23 -15.01
N LEU A 911 19.79 50.14 -14.61
CA LEU A 911 20.44 51.10 -13.71
C LEU A 911 21.27 52.13 -14.47
N THR A 912 21.35 52.00 -15.80
CA THR A 912 22.28 52.74 -16.64
C THR A 912 21.53 53.84 -17.37
N ALA A 913 21.92 55.09 -17.15
CA ALA A 913 21.32 56.21 -17.88
C ALA A 913 21.69 56.20 -19.38
N PRO A 914 20.83 56.72 -20.26
CA PRO A 914 21.12 56.84 -21.69
C PRO A 914 22.42 57.57 -21.99
N SER A 915 23.09 57.16 -23.07
CA SER A 915 24.23 57.89 -23.60
C SER A 915 23.78 58.94 -24.64
N ILE A 916 24.33 60.15 -24.54
CA ILE A 916 23.99 61.28 -25.42
C ILE A 916 25.23 61.70 -26.22
N GLU A 917 25.14 61.58 -27.54
CA GLU A 917 26.08 62.17 -28.50
C GLU A 917 25.42 63.37 -29.17
N ALA A 918 25.87 64.57 -28.79
CA ALA A 918 25.55 65.82 -29.46
C ALA A 918 26.84 66.59 -29.66
N SER A 919 27.00 67.20 -30.84
CA SER A 919 28.15 68.07 -31.14
C SER A 919 27.74 69.23 -32.03
N VAL A 920 28.23 70.42 -31.68
CA VAL A 920 28.09 71.66 -32.45
C VAL A 920 29.51 72.20 -32.63
N ALA A 921 29.80 72.86 -33.76
CA ALA A 921 31.08 73.53 -33.94
C ALA A 921 31.27 74.63 -32.87
N GLU A 922 32.50 74.81 -32.37
CA GLU A 922 32.82 75.76 -31.28
C GLU A 922 32.42 77.21 -31.62
N ALA A 923 32.46 77.57 -32.90
CA ALA A 923 31.91 78.80 -33.44
C ALA A 923 31.08 78.53 -34.70
N VAL A 924 29.91 79.18 -34.75
CA VAL A 924 28.98 79.14 -35.88
C VAL A 924 28.95 80.53 -36.53
N TYR A 925 29.23 80.58 -37.83
CA TYR A 925 29.41 81.82 -38.60
C TYR A 925 28.31 81.99 -39.65
N GLY A 926 27.91 83.25 -39.89
CA GLY A 926 27.01 83.62 -40.99
C GLY A 926 25.52 83.28 -40.75
N ASP A 927 24.71 83.33 -41.81
CA ASP A 927 23.23 83.21 -41.74
C ASP A 927 22.69 81.85 -42.21
N THR A 928 23.55 80.82 -42.29
CA THR A 928 23.14 79.50 -42.80
C THR A 928 22.72 78.59 -41.65
N PRO A 929 21.48 78.03 -41.67
CA PRO A 929 21.05 77.08 -40.66
C PRO A 929 21.92 75.81 -40.66
N ILE A 930 22.26 75.33 -39.46
CA ILE A 930 23.06 74.11 -39.26
C ILE A 930 22.22 73.07 -38.53
N GLU A 931 22.14 71.87 -39.09
CA GLU A 931 21.52 70.72 -38.43
C GLU A 931 22.50 70.11 -37.42
N VAL A 932 22.03 69.90 -36.19
CA VAL A 932 22.81 69.32 -35.11
C VAL A 932 22.59 67.81 -35.08
N PRO A 933 23.63 66.98 -35.27
CA PRO A 933 23.51 65.55 -35.09
C PRO A 933 23.37 65.26 -33.59
N ILE A 934 22.20 64.79 -33.20
CA ILE A 934 21.92 64.27 -31.84
C ILE A 934 21.61 62.78 -31.97
N GLN A 935 22.40 61.94 -31.32
CA GLN A 935 22.14 60.52 -31.13
C GLN A 935 22.01 60.23 -29.64
N VAL A 936 20.92 59.55 -29.28
CA VAL A 936 20.71 59.05 -27.92
C VAL A 936 20.58 57.54 -28.02
N LEU A 937 21.43 56.83 -27.28
CA LEU A 937 21.45 55.37 -27.27
C LEU A 937 21.26 54.87 -25.85
N ASP A 938 20.36 53.90 -25.72
CA ASP A 938 20.14 53.13 -24.50
C ASP A 938 20.15 51.63 -24.87
N VAL A 939 20.84 50.80 -24.09
CA VAL A 939 21.13 49.40 -24.43
C VAL A 939 20.09 48.44 -23.86
N LEU A 940 19.35 48.83 -22.81
CA LEU A 940 18.43 47.95 -22.08
C LEU A 940 16.98 48.43 -22.22
N SER A 941 16.57 49.40 -21.39
CA SER A 941 15.16 49.80 -21.29
C SER A 941 14.70 50.64 -22.49
N GLY A 942 15.63 51.18 -23.26
CA GLY A 942 15.38 52.02 -24.41
C GLY A 942 15.08 53.46 -24.02
N VAL A 943 15.23 54.39 -24.97
CA VAL A 943 14.98 55.82 -24.73
C VAL A 943 13.47 56.09 -24.71
N LYS A 944 12.97 56.72 -23.64
CA LYS A 944 11.56 57.10 -23.47
C LYS A 944 11.28 58.51 -23.98
N THR A 945 12.11 59.48 -23.59
CA THR A 945 11.96 60.87 -24.01
C THR A 945 13.31 61.51 -24.28
N ILE A 946 13.38 62.34 -25.32
CA ILE A 946 14.50 63.23 -25.61
C ILE A 946 13.95 64.65 -25.62
N THR A 947 14.54 65.53 -24.82
CA THR A 947 14.22 66.96 -24.80
C THR A 947 15.48 67.72 -25.20
N VAL A 948 15.35 68.61 -26.17
CA VAL A 948 16.46 69.47 -26.62
C VAL A 948 16.06 70.92 -26.39
N LEU A 949 16.89 71.66 -25.68
CA LEU A 949 16.68 73.08 -25.39
C LEU A 949 17.85 73.89 -25.97
N LEU A 950 17.54 74.99 -26.66
CA LEU A 950 18.49 76.00 -27.10
C LEU A 950 18.24 77.28 -26.29
N ASP A 951 19.21 77.69 -25.46
CA ASP A 951 19.10 78.79 -24.49
C ASP A 951 17.84 78.70 -23.60
N GLY A 952 17.49 77.48 -23.21
CA GLY A 952 16.30 77.20 -22.40
C GLY A 952 14.97 77.21 -23.15
N GLN A 953 14.97 77.36 -24.49
CA GLN A 953 13.77 77.22 -25.32
C GLN A 953 13.74 75.85 -26.04
N PRO A 954 12.59 75.18 -26.14
CA PRO A 954 12.48 73.90 -26.85
C PRO A 954 12.91 73.97 -28.32
N LEU A 955 13.71 72.99 -28.74
CA LEU A 955 14.12 72.78 -30.12
C LEU A 955 13.64 71.40 -30.60
N GLU A 956 12.76 71.37 -31.59
CA GLU A 956 12.17 70.15 -32.13
C GLU A 956 12.99 69.57 -33.29
N ALA A 957 12.85 68.27 -33.57
CA ALA A 957 13.53 67.60 -34.69
C ALA A 957 12.90 68.00 -36.06
N PRO A 958 13.68 68.21 -37.13
CA PRO A 958 15.15 68.18 -37.18
C PRO A 958 15.77 69.35 -36.39
N TYR A 959 16.75 69.03 -35.54
CA TYR A 959 17.33 69.99 -34.60
C TYR A 959 18.24 70.97 -35.33
N VAL A 960 17.70 72.11 -35.73
CA VAL A 960 18.40 73.10 -36.55
C VAL A 960 18.69 74.36 -35.72
N ILE A 961 19.96 74.73 -35.68
CA ILE A 961 20.41 76.03 -35.15
C ILE A 961 20.46 77.01 -36.32
N ASP A 962 19.63 78.05 -36.26
CA ASP A 962 19.67 79.18 -37.21
C ASP A 962 20.39 80.37 -36.57
N PRO A 963 21.63 80.69 -36.98
CA PRO A 963 22.40 81.76 -36.35
C PRO A 963 21.85 83.16 -36.67
N ALA A 964 21.03 83.32 -37.74
CA ALA A 964 20.50 84.61 -38.16
C ALA A 964 19.52 85.19 -37.11
N VAL A 965 18.82 84.30 -36.38
CA VAL A 965 17.82 84.66 -35.37
C VAL A 965 18.38 84.68 -33.94
N LEU A 966 19.64 84.25 -33.76
CA LEU A 966 20.33 84.28 -32.47
C LEU A 966 21.07 85.61 -32.25
N ALA A 967 21.26 85.97 -30.97
CA ALA A 967 22.09 87.11 -30.60
C ALA A 967 23.57 86.81 -30.86
N GLN A 968 24.43 87.82 -30.92
CA GLN A 968 25.87 87.57 -30.95
C GLN A 968 26.33 87.17 -29.53
N GLY A 969 27.05 86.06 -29.37
CA GLY A 969 27.59 85.62 -28.08
C GLY A 969 27.56 84.12 -27.87
N THR A 970 27.71 83.70 -26.60
CA THR A 970 27.63 82.30 -26.19
C THR A 970 26.20 81.81 -26.17
N HIS A 971 25.95 80.67 -26.79
CA HIS A 971 24.69 79.94 -26.76
C HIS A 971 24.89 78.54 -26.19
N GLU A 972 23.86 77.98 -25.57
CA GLU A 972 23.90 76.65 -24.97
C GLU A 972 22.79 75.75 -25.52
N LEU A 973 23.19 74.58 -26.01
CA LEU A 973 22.30 73.48 -26.36
C LEU A 973 22.32 72.46 -25.22
N VAL A 974 21.17 72.21 -24.58
CA VAL A 974 21.00 71.20 -23.53
C VAL A 974 20.15 70.06 -24.08
N VAL A 975 20.70 68.84 -24.07
CA VAL A 975 19.99 67.62 -24.44
C VAL A 975 19.77 66.81 -23.17
N THR A 976 18.51 66.55 -22.83
CA THR A 976 18.10 65.68 -21.72
C THR A 976 17.44 64.43 -22.30
N ALA A 977 17.94 63.26 -21.93
CA ALA A 977 17.35 61.98 -22.29
C ALA A 977 16.89 61.24 -21.03
N ILE A 978 15.70 60.63 -21.10
CA ILE A 978 15.16 59.76 -20.06
C ILE A 978 14.85 58.41 -20.71
N ASP A 979 15.24 57.30 -20.08
CA ASP A 979 14.93 55.95 -20.52
C ASP A 979 13.56 55.45 -20.01
N GLN A 980 13.21 54.19 -20.32
CA GLN A 980 11.96 53.59 -19.85
C GLN A 980 11.98 53.23 -18.36
N ALA A 981 13.16 53.06 -17.76
CA ALA A 981 13.34 52.85 -16.32
C ALA A 981 13.26 54.14 -15.49
N GLY A 982 13.37 55.31 -16.13
CA GLY A 982 13.41 56.63 -15.49
C GLY A 982 14.81 57.18 -15.24
N ASN A 983 15.89 56.50 -15.67
CA ASN A 983 17.23 57.07 -15.58
C ASN A 983 17.34 58.26 -16.53
N THR A 984 18.02 59.32 -16.08
CA THR A 984 18.13 60.59 -16.80
C THR A 984 19.59 60.90 -17.07
N ALA A 985 19.88 61.34 -18.29
CA ALA A 985 21.17 61.86 -18.71
C ALA A 985 21.00 63.27 -19.30
N ASP A 986 21.95 64.15 -18.98
CA ASP A 986 22.00 65.52 -19.50
C ASP A 986 23.33 65.76 -20.21
N LYS A 987 23.29 66.45 -21.35
CA LYS A 987 24.48 66.93 -22.06
C LYS A 987 24.29 68.37 -22.52
N SER A 988 25.14 69.25 -22.02
CA SER A 988 25.27 70.63 -22.49
C SER A 988 26.39 70.76 -23.53
N VAL A 989 26.11 71.46 -24.62
CA VAL A 989 27.09 71.86 -25.63
C VAL A 989 27.00 73.38 -25.79
N SER A 990 28.09 74.08 -25.49
CA SER A 990 28.19 75.53 -25.70
C SER A 990 28.87 75.85 -27.03
N PHE A 991 28.39 76.88 -27.72
CA PHE A 991 28.98 77.38 -28.96
C PHE A 991 28.87 78.90 -29.05
N GLN A 992 29.70 79.53 -29.88
CA GLN A 992 29.66 80.97 -30.13
C GLN A 992 28.91 81.27 -31.44
N VAL A 993 27.96 82.21 -31.40
CA VAL A 993 27.40 82.83 -32.61
C VAL A 993 28.14 84.14 -32.86
N ILE A 994 28.88 84.18 -33.97
CA ILE A 994 29.64 85.36 -34.39
C ILE A 994 28.93 85.95 -35.61
N LYS A 995 28.36 87.15 -35.46
CA LYS A 995 27.75 87.89 -36.57
C LYS A 995 28.84 88.48 -37.47
N ALA A 996 28.66 88.31 -38.78
CA ALA A 996 29.47 88.98 -39.79
C ALA A 996 29.31 90.50 -39.65
N ALA A 997 30.41 91.22 -39.38
CA ALA A 997 30.44 92.68 -39.48
C ALA A 997 30.29 93.08 -40.95
N ALA A 998 29.41 94.05 -41.23
CA ALA A 998 29.16 94.56 -42.57
C ALA A 998 29.77 95.96 -42.73
N VAL A 999 30.09 96.35 -43.97
CA VAL A 999 30.55 97.72 -44.25
C VAL A 999 29.47 98.75 -43.86
N GLN A 1000 28.20 98.32 -43.83
CA GLN A 1000 27.06 99.11 -43.35
C GLN A 1000 27.20 99.53 -41.88
N ASP A 1001 27.83 98.71 -41.02
CA ASP A 1001 28.02 99.04 -39.59
C ASP A 1001 28.91 100.28 -39.41
N LEU A 1002 29.86 100.49 -40.33
CA LEU A 1002 30.69 101.70 -40.34
C LEU A 1002 29.85 102.95 -40.64
N TYR A 1003 28.85 102.84 -41.51
CA TYR A 1003 27.94 103.94 -41.79
C TYR A 1003 27.10 104.29 -40.57
N GLU A 1004 26.53 103.31 -39.90
CA GLU A 1004 25.65 103.53 -38.74
C GLU A 1004 26.39 104.20 -37.57
N ILE A 1005 27.64 103.82 -37.34
CA ILE A 1005 28.48 104.48 -36.33
C ILE A 1005 28.76 105.94 -36.72
N VAL A 1006 29.08 106.22 -37.99
CA VAL A 1006 29.30 107.60 -38.46
C VAL A 1006 28.04 108.45 -38.36
N GLU A 1007 26.87 107.92 -38.70
CA GLU A 1007 25.58 108.61 -38.56
C GLU A 1007 25.28 108.91 -37.10
N ARG A 1008 25.30 107.89 -36.23
CA ARG A 1008 25.02 108.04 -34.80
C ARG A 1008 25.97 109.03 -34.14
N ALA A 1009 27.26 108.96 -34.44
CA ALA A 1009 28.25 109.88 -33.88
C ALA A 1009 28.13 111.31 -34.43
N SER A 1010 27.71 111.46 -35.70
CA SER A 1010 27.38 112.76 -36.28
C SER A 1010 26.16 113.39 -35.60
N ASP A 1011 25.09 112.62 -35.41
CA ASP A 1011 23.84 113.09 -34.79
C ASP A 1011 24.00 113.41 -33.30
N ALA A 1012 24.84 112.65 -32.59
CA ALA A 1012 25.19 112.90 -31.19
C ALA A 1012 26.19 114.06 -30.99
N GLY A 1013 26.66 114.69 -32.08
CA GLY A 1013 27.66 115.77 -32.04
C GLY A 1013 29.08 115.32 -31.65
N LEU A 1014 29.31 114.00 -31.61
CA LEU A 1014 30.59 113.37 -31.30
C LEU A 1014 31.59 113.49 -32.47
N ILE A 1015 31.08 113.72 -33.68
CA ILE A 1015 31.83 114.26 -34.81
C ILE A 1015 31.47 115.74 -34.95
N SER A 1016 32.37 116.62 -34.51
CA SER A 1016 32.08 118.06 -34.33
C SER A 1016 32.01 118.85 -35.64
N ASN A 1017 32.30 118.22 -36.79
CA ASN A 1017 32.30 118.86 -38.10
C ASN A 1017 31.55 118.02 -39.14
N HIS A 1018 30.47 118.58 -39.69
CA HIS A 1018 29.64 117.93 -40.71
C HIS A 1018 30.42 117.54 -41.99
N GLY A 1019 31.47 118.28 -42.35
CA GLY A 1019 32.34 117.94 -43.47
C GLY A 1019 33.20 116.69 -43.22
N ILE A 1020 33.54 116.42 -41.96
CA ILE A 1020 34.30 115.22 -41.56
C ILE A 1020 33.41 113.98 -41.58
N ALA A 1021 32.16 114.08 -41.12
CA ALA A 1021 31.16 113.01 -41.26
C ALA A 1021 30.92 112.65 -42.74
N GLN A 1022 30.78 113.67 -43.60
CA GLN A 1022 30.64 113.47 -45.05
C GLN A 1022 31.87 112.77 -45.67
N ALA A 1023 33.08 113.11 -45.21
CA ALA A 1023 34.30 112.49 -45.67
C ALA A 1023 34.43 111.03 -45.22
N LEU A 1024 34.07 110.70 -43.97
CA LEU A 1024 34.02 109.31 -43.49
C LEU A 1024 33.07 108.48 -44.33
N ARG A 1025 31.84 108.96 -44.56
CA ARG A 1025 30.87 108.29 -45.46
C ARG A 1025 31.45 108.06 -46.86
N SER A 1026 32.20 109.02 -47.37
CA SER A 1026 32.84 108.90 -48.69
C SER A 1026 34.02 107.92 -48.69
N HIS A 1027 34.76 107.80 -47.58
CA HIS A 1027 35.79 106.78 -47.41
C HIS A 1027 35.18 105.38 -47.26
N ILE A 1028 34.08 105.24 -46.50
CA ILE A 1028 33.32 103.98 -46.38
C ILE A 1028 32.73 103.58 -47.75
N ALA A 1029 32.18 104.53 -48.52
CA ALA A 1029 31.64 104.28 -49.87
C ALA A 1029 32.69 103.79 -50.87
N LYS A 1030 33.95 104.20 -50.66
CA LYS A 1030 35.08 103.71 -51.45
C LYS A 1030 35.48 102.32 -51.01
N LEU A 1031 35.46 102.05 -49.70
CA LEU A 1031 35.74 100.74 -49.14
C LEU A 1031 34.75 99.69 -49.67
N GLU A 1032 33.44 100.00 -49.72
CA GLU A 1032 32.40 99.12 -50.30
C GLU A 1032 32.66 98.69 -51.75
N ARG A 1033 33.41 99.50 -52.51
CA ARG A 1033 33.70 99.25 -53.93
C ARG A 1033 35.05 98.58 -54.14
N GLN A 1034 35.75 98.23 -53.06
CA GLN A 1034 37.05 97.58 -53.08
C GLN A 1034 36.95 96.13 -52.62
N ASP A 1035 38.03 95.37 -52.84
CA ASP A 1035 38.16 94.01 -52.32
C ASP A 1035 38.35 94.05 -50.81
N LEU A 1036 37.32 93.62 -50.08
CA LEU A 1036 37.27 93.63 -48.62
C LEU A 1036 38.17 92.55 -48.00
N THR A 1037 38.65 91.58 -48.77
CA THR A 1037 39.63 90.58 -48.29
C THR A 1037 41.07 91.09 -48.31
N ASN A 1038 41.32 92.23 -48.96
CA ASN A 1038 42.64 92.84 -49.04
C ASN A 1038 42.82 93.87 -47.91
N PRO A 1039 43.74 93.65 -46.95
CA PRO A 1039 43.95 94.56 -45.81
C PRO A 1039 44.28 96.00 -46.22
N LYS A 1040 44.89 96.19 -47.41
CA LYS A 1040 45.25 97.52 -47.93
C LYS A 1040 44.04 98.37 -48.32
N SER A 1041 42.89 97.76 -48.59
CA SER A 1041 41.65 98.47 -48.93
C SER A 1041 41.16 99.35 -47.77
N TYR A 1042 41.45 98.96 -46.52
CA TYR A 1042 41.03 99.68 -45.31
C TYR A 1042 41.97 100.83 -44.92
N GLU A 1043 43.25 100.81 -45.35
CA GLU A 1043 44.26 101.79 -44.96
C GLU A 1043 43.83 103.26 -45.12
N PRO A 1044 43.17 103.67 -46.24
CA PRO A 1044 42.76 105.06 -46.42
C PRO A 1044 41.71 105.50 -45.40
N LEU A 1045 40.76 104.63 -45.07
CA LEU A 1045 39.72 104.91 -44.08
C LEU A 1045 40.31 104.90 -42.66
N VAL A 1046 41.16 103.92 -42.33
CA VAL A 1046 41.87 103.85 -41.03
C VAL A 1046 42.72 105.09 -40.77
N LYS A 1047 43.55 105.51 -41.76
CA LYS A 1047 44.38 106.72 -41.66
C LYS A 1047 43.51 107.98 -41.50
N PHE A 1048 42.37 108.03 -42.18
CA PHE A 1048 41.44 109.14 -42.06
C PHE A 1048 40.81 109.21 -40.67
N ILE A 1049 40.32 108.08 -40.13
CA ILE A 1049 39.77 107.99 -38.77
C ILE A 1049 40.82 108.46 -37.75
N GLN A 1050 42.02 107.86 -37.78
CA GLN A 1050 43.12 108.20 -36.86
C GLN A 1050 43.54 109.69 -36.93
N ALA A 1051 43.50 110.29 -38.12
CA ALA A 1051 43.86 111.70 -38.29
C ALA A 1051 42.85 112.68 -37.68
N GLN A 1052 41.59 112.26 -37.54
CA GLN A 1052 40.49 113.08 -37.01
C GLN A 1052 40.17 112.80 -35.54
N THR A 1053 40.63 111.66 -35.00
CA THR A 1053 40.57 111.31 -33.58
C THR A 1053 41.15 112.41 -32.70
N GLY A 1054 40.40 112.83 -31.67
CA GLY A 1054 40.80 113.86 -30.71
C GLY A 1054 40.76 115.30 -31.25
N LYS A 1055 40.44 115.52 -32.53
CA LYS A 1055 40.31 116.85 -33.15
C LYS A 1055 38.87 117.18 -33.51
N HIS A 1056 38.29 116.36 -34.38
CA HIS A 1056 36.95 116.54 -34.92
C HIS A 1056 36.06 115.31 -34.74
N MET A 1057 36.59 114.24 -34.15
CA MET A 1057 35.91 113.00 -33.75
C MET A 1057 36.43 112.60 -32.37
N ASP A 1058 35.55 112.17 -31.45
CA ASP A 1058 35.97 111.68 -30.14
C ASP A 1058 36.70 110.31 -30.22
N GLU A 1059 37.46 109.99 -29.18
CA GLU A 1059 38.29 108.79 -29.14
C GLU A 1059 37.48 107.49 -29.14
N ASN A 1060 36.30 107.44 -28.50
CA ASN A 1060 35.50 106.22 -28.43
C ASN A 1060 34.87 105.90 -29.79
N THR A 1061 34.32 106.90 -30.50
CA THR A 1061 33.80 106.70 -31.87
C THR A 1061 34.90 106.22 -32.82
N ALA A 1062 36.12 106.78 -32.70
CA ALA A 1062 37.24 106.34 -33.52
C ALA A 1062 37.61 104.88 -33.23
N GLN A 1063 37.64 104.49 -31.96
CA GLN A 1063 37.94 103.12 -31.54
C GLN A 1063 36.86 102.13 -32.01
N GLU A 1064 35.59 102.55 -32.00
CA GLU A 1064 34.46 101.75 -32.48
C GLU A 1064 34.51 101.53 -34.00
N LEU A 1065 34.80 102.56 -34.80
CA LEU A 1065 35.00 102.43 -36.24
C LEU A 1065 36.20 101.54 -36.59
N LEU A 1066 37.28 101.63 -35.82
CA LEU A 1066 38.47 100.79 -36.02
C LEU A 1066 38.20 99.32 -35.67
N SER A 1067 37.39 99.02 -34.65
CA SER A 1067 37.05 97.63 -34.29
C SER A 1067 36.14 96.96 -35.32
N VAL A 1068 35.22 97.69 -35.95
CA VAL A 1068 34.41 97.18 -37.07
C VAL A 1068 35.29 96.90 -38.29
N ILE A 1069 36.27 97.77 -38.58
CA ILE A 1069 37.26 97.52 -39.64
C ILE A 1069 38.07 96.25 -39.34
N GLU A 1070 38.50 96.05 -38.10
CA GLU A 1070 39.27 94.86 -37.71
C GLU A 1070 38.44 93.58 -37.87
N ARG A 1071 37.14 93.60 -37.52
CA ARG A 1071 36.23 92.47 -37.76
C ARG A 1071 35.91 92.23 -39.23
N LEU A 1072 35.85 93.28 -40.06
CA LEU A 1072 35.72 93.17 -41.52
C LEU A 1072 36.97 92.59 -42.19
N GLN A 1073 38.15 92.71 -41.56
CA GLN A 1073 39.41 92.12 -42.03
C GLN A 1073 39.59 90.65 -41.62
N GLN A 1074 38.88 90.20 -40.58
CA GLN A 1074 38.96 88.83 -40.05
C GLN A 1074 37.89 87.89 -40.62
N GLN A 1075 36.87 88.45 -41.26
CA GLN A 1075 35.95 87.74 -42.15
C GLN A 1075 36.57 87.59 -43.53
#